data_AF-A0A9P1H3Y7-F1
#
_entry.id   AF-A0A9P1H3Y7-F1
#
_cell.length_a   1.000
_cell.length_b   1.000
_cell.length_c   1.000
_cell.angle_alpha   90.00
_cell.angle_beta   90.00
_cell.angle_gamma   90.00
#
_symmetry.space_group_name_H-M   'P 1'
#
loop_
_entity.id
_entity.type
_entity.pdbx_description
1 polymer ?
#
loop_
_entity_poly.entity_id
_entity_poly.type
_entity_poly.pdbx_seq_one_letter_code
_entity_poly.pdbx_strand_id
1 'polypeptide(L)'
;MRQTLRGDSHVLATDDIDAIHLKTVHECGRKEIRWYENSNSQYLDYFDPRAPNKFFSAGSRGETVVPSPDIFLALQGEECPKEVTDLPTTSECAVHLELLEAVYALRRRVISTQNLDDSFGIKGPTRTVYRRTYVGNRKYEHRPFAIKDKTFPERSQKKWTAFLHIAVMRFITWAEKVEGLMQERGGPHENAYLPYLPPLDVLTVWHAFLLNPGTFRRHCEVNVLPYLKHVSFPWTRIHKAISTVESNAAYNLPAPARAWFTETTGMPPDLYEYIQEAGTKDSEAPIRQALAKFCDDNATGIPNIGFLIKRTKEEDDPEQHAFMTLLLAAQNQRNVVKPLADNVVRQGGFVDKMHHQLWLRSPAFADTLRRSVERYDNFTQLFKLKPKSTLVPTLDMDLAWHTHQLSHARYKAAMEEITGRFIDHDDKIGSGTLSVWEGYTRNEYEIVFGEEYSRCLCWDCEAMLSALEQDESPSIEGDWAEGLVEKIREDLQFYRCVEVSRRALPPWPADEALLQHIRDRFPGISVSAYEVPWRDTEPPSNIPAEELERATVLVTGSVLPSREQAPNLGYVQLSSAGANHVLNHPLFTDTDIIFCTANGVHGPQISEWVITTFLAFQHHSKLPPQNEFDVTTIPKYLQFQNEGKWDRAAFPVQDSVGRRIPPRHQSPSHPKTTHLIGAAEFAVLGKNKTFVSNIGRGPIIKTDDLIQALENDVISGAALDVTDPEPLPDGHPLWSTKNIIITPHVSGISTRYNERVLAILELNLDRLVNGEELANRVSRRDGY
;
A
#
# COMPACT_ATOMS: atom_id res chain seq x y z
N MET A 1 10.24 -29.97 38.35
CA MET A 1 10.66 -28.95 39.32
C MET A 1 9.97 -27.61 39.01
N ARG A 2 8.63 -27.63 38.89
CA ARG A 2 7.76 -26.47 38.56
C ARG A 2 6.58 -26.47 39.52
N GLN A 3 6.83 -26.05 40.76
CA GLN A 3 5.81 -25.92 41.81
C GLN A 3 6.20 -24.82 42.80
N THR A 4 6.45 -23.63 42.29
CA THR A 4 6.56 -22.40 43.10
C THR A 4 6.54 -21.24 42.12
N LEU A 5 5.38 -20.57 42.03
CA LEU A 5 5.05 -19.25 41.48
C LEU A 5 3.55 -19.27 41.11
N ARG A 6 2.71 -19.71 42.07
CA ARG A 6 1.32 -19.28 42.18
C ARG A 6 1.29 -18.41 43.42
N GLY A 7 1.55 -17.12 43.22
CA GLY A 7 1.42 -16.09 44.23
C GLY A 7 0.79 -14.90 43.54
N ASP A 8 -0.48 -14.69 43.87
CA ASP A 8 -1.25 -13.45 43.69
C ASP A 8 -1.37 -12.90 42.26
N SER A 9 -2.02 -13.69 41.39
CA SER A 9 -2.76 -13.10 40.27
C SER A 9 -4.11 -12.63 40.82
N HIS A 10 -4.28 -11.32 40.99
CA HIS A 10 -5.61 -10.72 41.05
C HIS A 10 -6.31 -11.02 39.73
N VAL A 11 -7.06 -12.12 39.70
CA VAL A 11 -8.02 -12.41 38.64
C VAL A 11 -9.08 -11.32 38.78
N LEU A 12 -9.06 -10.32 37.90
CA LEU A 12 -10.23 -9.47 37.68
C LEU A 12 -11.39 -10.42 37.40
N ALA A 13 -12.44 -10.32 38.22
CA ALA A 13 -13.61 -11.15 38.07
C ALA A 13 -14.15 -10.98 36.64
N THR A 14 -14.49 -12.09 36.00
CA THR A 14 -15.13 -12.14 34.67
C THR A 14 -16.30 -11.16 34.55
N ASP A 15 -16.95 -10.84 35.66
CA ASP A 15 -18.11 -9.94 35.74
C ASP A 15 -17.76 -8.45 35.51
N ASP A 16 -16.53 -8.01 35.81
CA ASP A 16 -16.07 -6.61 35.56
C ASP A 16 -15.60 -6.40 34.12
N ILE A 17 -15.00 -7.44 33.52
CA ILE A 17 -14.70 -7.49 32.08
C ILE A 17 -16.01 -7.51 31.31
N ASP A 18 -16.99 -8.33 31.74
CA ASP A 18 -18.32 -8.37 31.15
C ASP A 18 -19.08 -7.04 31.29
N ALA A 19 -18.85 -6.22 32.32
CA ALA A 19 -19.51 -4.91 32.44
C ALA A 19 -19.01 -3.87 31.41
N ILE A 20 -17.72 -3.90 31.08
CA ILE A 20 -17.11 -3.04 30.04
C ILE A 20 -17.38 -3.61 28.66
N HIS A 21 -17.32 -4.95 28.53
CA HIS A 21 -17.69 -5.67 27.32
C HIS A 21 -19.17 -5.47 27.01
N LEU A 22 -20.09 -5.54 27.98
CA LEU A 22 -21.54 -5.35 27.79
C LEU A 22 -21.91 -3.91 27.45
N LYS A 23 -21.26 -2.88 28.01
CA LYS A 23 -21.55 -1.49 27.60
C LYS A 23 -21.11 -1.19 26.17
N THR A 24 -20.05 -1.82 25.69
CA THR A 24 -19.48 -1.58 24.34
C THR A 24 -20.05 -2.54 23.30
N VAL A 25 -20.37 -3.79 23.68
CA VAL A 25 -20.99 -4.83 22.83
C VAL A 25 -22.50 -4.62 22.69
N HIS A 26 -23.17 -3.87 23.58
CA HIS A 26 -24.57 -3.53 23.34
C HIS A 26 -24.77 -2.65 22.10
N GLU A 27 -23.73 -1.90 21.68
CA GLU A 27 -23.69 -1.15 20.42
C GLU A 27 -23.20 -1.99 19.23
N CYS A 28 -22.58 -3.15 19.48
CA CYS A 28 -21.98 -4.03 18.46
C CYS A 28 -22.69 -5.40 18.32
N GLY A 29 -23.90 -5.54 18.87
CA GLY A 29 -24.53 -6.84 19.12
C GLY A 29 -25.48 -7.38 18.05
N ARG A 30 -25.13 -8.55 17.50
CA ARG A 30 -25.99 -9.66 17.01
C ARG A 30 -26.73 -9.50 15.67
N LYS A 31 -26.10 -9.94 14.57
CA LYS A 31 -26.81 -10.65 13.48
C LYS A 31 -25.97 -11.83 12.99
N GLU A 32 -26.63 -12.97 12.79
CA GLU A 32 -26.07 -14.26 12.36
C GLU A 32 -24.94 -14.15 11.32
N ILE A 33 -23.83 -14.85 11.58
CA ILE A 33 -22.72 -15.01 10.65
C ILE A 33 -23.21 -15.80 9.43
N ARG A 34 -23.41 -15.11 8.31
CA ARG A 34 -23.39 -15.70 6.97
C ARG A 34 -22.29 -15.04 6.17
N TRP A 35 -21.38 -15.86 5.68
CA TRP A 35 -20.21 -15.47 4.88
C TRP A 35 -20.62 -14.66 3.65
N TYR A 36 -20.21 -13.39 3.62
CA TYR A 36 -20.05 -12.60 2.40
C TYR A 36 -18.72 -11.86 2.50
N GLU A 37 -17.87 -12.02 1.49
CA GLU A 37 -16.62 -11.26 1.31
C GLU A 37 -16.92 -9.76 1.33
N ASN A 38 -16.56 -9.08 2.42
CA ASN A 38 -16.52 -7.62 2.48
C ASN A 38 -15.21 -7.20 3.15
N SER A 39 -14.38 -6.50 2.38
CA SER A 39 -13.20 -5.77 2.82
C SER A 39 -13.64 -4.53 3.61
N ASN A 40 -13.75 -4.62 4.94
CA ASN A 40 -14.11 -3.47 5.76
C ASN A 40 -12.87 -2.73 6.28
N SER A 41 -12.68 -1.52 5.76
CA SER A 41 -11.69 -0.52 6.16
C SER A 41 -12.28 0.48 7.19
N GLN A 42 -12.74 0.01 8.35
CA GLN A 42 -13.64 0.78 9.22
C GLN A 42 -13.02 1.60 10.37
N TYR A 43 -11.70 1.72 10.52
CA TYR A 43 -11.12 2.45 11.68
C TYR A 43 -10.28 3.67 11.31
N LEU A 44 -10.92 4.66 10.68
CA LEU A 44 -10.24 5.88 10.21
C LEU A 44 -10.83 7.14 10.86
N ASP A 45 -11.09 7.00 12.16
CA ASP A 45 -12.13 7.70 12.93
C ASP A 45 -11.92 9.23 13.02
N TYR A 46 -10.81 9.60 13.66
CA TYR A 46 -10.55 10.95 14.20
C TYR A 46 -9.19 11.47 13.72
N PHE A 47 -9.12 12.60 13.01
CA PHE A 47 -7.86 13.12 12.45
C PHE A 47 -7.81 14.65 12.38
N ASP A 48 -7.03 15.33 13.23
CA ASP A 48 -6.54 16.72 13.02
C ASP A 48 -5.15 16.72 12.28
N PRO A 49 -5.03 17.15 11.01
CA PRO A 49 -3.84 17.34 10.20
C PRO A 49 -3.15 18.68 10.41
N ARG A 50 -3.53 19.50 11.40
CA ARG A 50 -2.66 20.55 11.95
C ARG A 50 -1.68 19.99 12.99
N ALA A 51 -1.83 18.73 13.37
CA ALA A 51 -0.97 18.03 14.30
C ALA A 51 0.51 17.85 13.87
N PRO A 52 0.94 17.84 12.58
CA PRO A 52 2.36 17.69 12.26
C PRO A 52 3.19 18.82 12.91
N ASN A 53 2.72 20.06 12.88
CA ASN A 53 3.47 21.18 13.46
C ASN A 53 3.36 21.30 14.99
N LYS A 54 2.39 20.61 15.62
CA LYS A 54 2.28 20.55 17.10
C LYS A 54 3.01 19.36 17.72
N PHE A 55 3.20 18.25 17.00
CA PHE A 55 3.96 17.11 17.53
C PHE A 55 5.47 17.18 17.24
N PHE A 56 5.90 17.94 16.23
CA PHE A 56 7.32 18.22 16.01
C PHE A 56 7.84 19.45 16.79
N SER A 57 6.97 20.25 17.41
CA SER A 57 7.39 21.35 18.27
C SER A 57 6.72 21.31 19.64
N ALA A 58 7.56 21.11 20.66
CA ALA A 58 7.32 21.14 22.11
C ALA A 58 7.03 19.79 22.82
N GLY A 59 8.14 19.10 23.16
CA GLY A 59 8.40 18.67 24.55
C GLY A 59 7.81 17.35 25.03
N SER A 60 8.47 16.21 24.74
CA SER A 60 8.76 15.10 25.67
C SER A 60 8.95 13.72 25.01
N ARG A 61 8.47 13.51 23.77
CA ARG A 61 8.69 12.27 23.01
C ARG A 61 9.75 12.52 21.94
N GLY A 62 10.88 11.80 21.98
CA GLY A 62 11.91 11.86 20.93
C GLY A 62 11.40 11.37 19.56
N GLU A 63 12.26 11.40 18.54
CA GLU A 63 11.97 10.84 17.20
C GLU A 63 11.46 9.39 17.34
N THR A 64 10.15 9.19 17.23
CA THR A 64 9.54 7.86 17.38
C THR A 64 9.76 7.07 16.09
N VAL A 65 10.59 6.03 16.16
CA VAL A 65 10.86 5.11 15.04
C VAL A 65 9.79 4.01 15.01
N VAL A 66 9.17 3.79 13.84
CA VAL A 66 8.10 2.79 13.65
C VAL A 66 8.48 1.79 12.54
N PRO A 67 8.58 0.48 12.84
CA PRO A 67 8.38 -0.17 14.15
C PRO A 67 9.43 0.23 15.20
N SER A 68 9.09 0.08 16.49
CA SER A 68 10.07 0.31 17.57
C SER A 68 11.29 -0.61 17.39
N PRO A 69 12.52 -0.08 17.45
CA PRO A 69 13.74 -0.89 17.36
C PRO A 69 13.86 -1.94 18.49
N ASP A 70 13.19 -1.72 19.62
CA ASP A 70 13.32 -2.56 20.82
C ASP A 70 12.95 -4.01 20.59
N ILE A 71 11.93 -4.26 19.75
CA ILE A 71 11.48 -5.62 19.42
C ILE A 71 12.55 -6.41 18.66
N PHE A 72 13.54 -5.75 18.05
CA PHE A 72 14.62 -6.37 17.31
C PHE A 72 15.91 -6.51 18.13
N LEU A 73 15.98 -5.96 19.35
CA LEU A 73 17.18 -6.04 20.19
C LEU A 73 17.58 -7.48 20.53
N ALA A 74 16.60 -8.39 20.67
CA ALA A 74 16.86 -9.80 20.92
C ALA A 74 17.56 -10.51 19.75
N LEU A 75 17.58 -9.93 18.55
CA LEU A 75 18.32 -10.45 17.38
C LEU A 75 19.82 -10.14 17.43
N GLN A 76 20.26 -9.25 18.34
CA GLN A 76 21.65 -8.78 18.42
C GLN A 76 22.57 -9.75 19.18
N GLY A 77 22.02 -10.80 19.80
CA GLY A 77 22.72 -11.66 20.75
C GLY A 77 23.35 -12.94 20.19
N GLU A 78 22.73 -13.62 19.21
CA GLU A 78 23.23 -14.86 18.61
C GLU A 78 22.30 -15.21 17.43
N GLU A 79 22.83 -15.73 16.31
CA GLU A 79 21.99 -16.30 15.23
C GLU A 79 21.29 -17.62 15.67
N CYS A 80 21.43 -18.00 16.95
CA CYS A 80 21.05 -19.29 17.53
C CYS A 80 19.84 -19.15 18.47
N PRO A 81 18.83 -20.05 18.37
CA PRO A 81 17.94 -20.33 19.49
C PRO A 81 18.75 -20.78 20.71
N LYS A 82 18.28 -20.45 21.92
CA LYS A 82 18.93 -20.90 23.16
C LYS A 82 18.81 -22.43 23.32
N GLU A 83 17.76 -23.05 22.75
CA GLU A 83 17.56 -24.49 22.65
C GLU A 83 16.97 -24.89 21.27
N VAL A 84 17.29 -26.09 20.76
CA VAL A 84 16.86 -26.58 19.44
C VAL A 84 15.34 -26.74 19.29
N THR A 85 14.58 -26.74 20.40
CA THR A 85 13.14 -26.99 20.45
C THR A 85 12.29 -25.78 20.84
N ASP A 86 12.90 -24.59 20.94
CA ASP A 86 12.19 -23.35 21.27
C ASP A 86 11.18 -22.95 20.18
N LEU A 87 9.99 -22.51 20.61
CA LEU A 87 8.99 -21.83 19.78
C LEU A 87 9.56 -20.52 19.19
N PRO A 88 9.00 -19.98 18.09
CA PRO A 88 9.47 -18.74 17.47
C PRO A 88 9.41 -17.56 18.45
N THR A 89 10.41 -16.70 18.40
CA THR A 89 10.42 -15.46 19.20
C THR A 89 9.55 -14.38 18.57
N THR A 90 9.18 -13.37 19.36
CA THR A 90 8.49 -12.17 18.85
C THR A 90 9.32 -11.42 17.83
N SER A 91 10.65 -11.36 17.99
CA SER A 91 11.57 -10.75 17.02
C SER A 91 11.58 -11.50 15.69
N GLU A 92 11.59 -12.84 15.71
CA GLU A 92 11.48 -13.65 14.48
C GLU A 92 10.15 -13.39 13.76
N CYS A 93 9.04 -13.33 14.50
CA CYS A 93 7.73 -13.00 13.94
C CYS A 93 7.71 -11.57 13.37
N ALA A 94 8.40 -10.63 14.02
CA ALA A 94 8.51 -9.25 13.55
C ALA A 94 9.25 -9.18 12.21
N VAL A 95 10.42 -9.82 12.09
CA VAL A 95 11.18 -9.88 10.84
C VAL A 95 10.41 -10.64 9.77
N HIS A 96 9.63 -11.66 10.13
CA HIS A 96 8.76 -12.34 9.18
C HIS A 96 7.73 -11.38 8.58
N LEU A 97 7.10 -10.51 9.38
CA LEU A 97 6.23 -9.46 8.85
C LEU A 97 6.97 -8.49 7.90
N GLU A 98 8.21 -8.11 8.22
CA GLU A 98 9.02 -7.27 7.31
C GLU A 98 9.27 -7.96 5.97
N LEU A 99 9.59 -9.25 5.99
CA LEU A 99 9.75 -10.07 4.79
C LEU A 99 8.44 -10.15 3.99
N LEU A 100 7.29 -10.36 4.64
CA LEU A 100 5.99 -10.40 3.98
C LEU A 100 5.66 -9.07 3.28
N GLU A 101 6.01 -7.93 3.89
CA GLU A 101 5.89 -6.60 3.25
C GLU A 101 6.80 -6.49 2.00
N ALA A 102 8.05 -6.95 2.07
CA ALA A 102 8.96 -6.95 0.92
C ALA A 102 8.44 -7.86 -0.22
N VAL A 103 7.90 -9.04 0.11
CA VAL A 103 7.28 -9.97 -0.85
C VAL A 103 6.04 -9.34 -1.48
N TYR A 104 5.19 -8.69 -0.68
CA TYR A 104 4.03 -7.96 -1.17
C TYR A 104 4.44 -6.86 -2.15
N ALA A 105 5.44 -6.05 -1.78
CA ALA A 105 5.97 -4.97 -2.61
C ALA A 105 6.55 -5.49 -3.92
N LEU A 106 7.35 -6.56 -3.90
CA LEU A 106 7.88 -7.21 -5.10
C LEU A 106 6.75 -7.66 -6.04
N ARG A 107 5.77 -8.39 -5.52
CA ARG A 107 4.62 -8.87 -6.32
C ARG A 107 3.87 -7.70 -6.94
N ARG A 108 3.61 -6.63 -6.17
CA ARG A 108 2.95 -5.40 -6.65
C ARG A 108 3.76 -4.70 -7.73
N ARG A 109 5.07 -4.56 -7.58
CA ARG A 109 5.98 -4.00 -8.59
C ARG A 109 5.91 -4.82 -9.87
N VAL A 110 6.10 -6.13 -9.79
CA VAL A 110 6.04 -7.02 -10.96
C VAL A 110 4.73 -6.86 -11.72
N ILE A 111 3.57 -7.01 -11.05
CA ILE A 111 2.27 -6.99 -11.77
C ILE A 111 1.92 -5.64 -12.38
N SER A 112 2.35 -4.53 -11.76
CA SER A 112 1.96 -3.17 -12.16
C SER A 112 2.89 -2.52 -13.19
N THR A 113 4.15 -2.95 -13.28
CA THR A 113 5.13 -2.34 -14.19
C THR A 113 4.84 -2.68 -15.65
N GLN A 114 4.74 -1.64 -16.48
CA GLN A 114 4.43 -1.76 -17.91
C GLN A 114 5.62 -2.28 -18.73
N ASN A 115 6.86 -1.87 -18.42
CA ASN A 115 8.06 -2.34 -19.13
C ASN A 115 8.21 -3.88 -19.06
N LEU A 116 7.77 -4.51 -17.97
CA LEU A 116 7.78 -5.98 -17.87
C LEU A 116 6.80 -6.62 -18.85
N ASP A 117 5.67 -5.98 -19.19
CA ASP A 117 4.82 -6.47 -20.29
C ASP A 117 5.60 -6.48 -21.60
N ASP A 118 6.38 -5.43 -21.87
CA ASP A 118 7.19 -5.31 -23.08
C ASP A 118 8.35 -6.32 -23.13
N SER A 119 8.96 -6.63 -21.98
CA SER A 119 10.00 -7.67 -21.83
C SER A 119 9.44 -9.07 -22.09
N PHE A 120 8.26 -9.38 -21.55
CA PHE A 120 7.60 -10.67 -21.73
C PHE A 120 6.77 -10.77 -23.03
N GLY A 121 6.72 -9.72 -23.84
CA GLY A 121 5.91 -9.69 -25.07
C GLY A 121 4.39 -9.78 -24.81
N ILE A 122 3.93 -9.41 -23.62
CA ILE A 122 2.52 -9.43 -23.23
C ILE A 122 1.84 -8.20 -23.82
N LYS A 123 1.05 -8.39 -24.88
CA LYS A 123 0.34 -7.30 -25.53
C LYS A 123 -1.01 -7.05 -24.88
N GLY A 124 -1.29 -5.79 -24.53
CA GLY A 124 -2.63 -5.32 -24.25
C GLY A 124 -3.51 -5.31 -25.51
N PRO A 125 -4.84 -5.16 -25.39
CA PRO A 125 -5.74 -5.08 -26.52
C PRO A 125 -5.37 -3.86 -27.39
N THR A 126 -4.91 -4.11 -28.62
CA THR A 126 -4.53 -3.10 -29.63
C THR A 126 -5.73 -2.44 -30.32
N ARG A 127 -6.91 -2.44 -29.70
CA ARG A 127 -8.11 -1.86 -30.32
C ARG A 127 -8.16 -0.36 -30.06
N THR A 128 -7.60 0.43 -30.97
CA THR A 128 -7.86 1.87 -31.04
C THR A 128 -9.30 2.09 -31.46
N VAL A 129 -10.14 2.56 -30.54
CA VAL A 129 -11.52 2.95 -30.87
C VAL A 129 -11.56 4.46 -31.07
N TYR A 130 -12.07 4.88 -32.23
CA TYR A 130 -12.21 6.28 -32.56
C TYR A 130 -13.56 6.79 -32.07
N ARG A 131 -13.54 7.78 -31.19
CA ARG A 131 -14.74 8.50 -30.76
C ARG A 131 -14.96 9.68 -31.71
N ARG A 132 -16.18 9.78 -32.25
CA ARG A 132 -16.59 10.87 -33.11
C ARG A 132 -16.89 12.10 -32.24
N THR A 133 -16.08 13.13 -32.36
CA THR A 133 -16.16 14.37 -31.57
C THR A 133 -16.55 15.52 -32.49
N TYR A 134 -17.56 16.30 -32.09
CA TYR A 134 -18.00 17.46 -32.86
C TYR A 134 -17.03 18.63 -32.64
N VAL A 135 -16.59 19.29 -33.73
CA VAL A 135 -15.61 20.38 -33.70
C VAL A 135 -16.15 21.71 -34.26
N GLY A 136 -17.47 21.83 -34.42
CA GLY A 136 -18.11 23.04 -34.97
C GLY A 136 -18.25 23.02 -36.50
N ASN A 137 -18.98 23.98 -37.06
CA ASN A 137 -19.27 24.10 -38.51
C ASN A 137 -19.78 22.80 -39.18
N ARG A 138 -20.63 22.02 -38.50
CA ARG A 138 -21.14 20.71 -38.99
C ARG A 138 -20.02 19.67 -39.25
N LYS A 139 -18.80 19.89 -38.74
CA LYS A 139 -17.67 18.96 -38.87
C LYS A 139 -17.49 18.08 -37.63
N TYR A 140 -17.03 16.86 -37.87
CA TYR A 140 -16.70 15.86 -36.86
C TYR A 140 -15.27 15.39 -37.06
N GLU A 141 -14.53 15.26 -35.96
CA GLU A 141 -13.22 14.63 -35.93
C GLU A 141 -13.33 13.26 -35.26
N HIS A 142 -12.55 12.29 -35.76
CA HIS A 142 -12.41 10.98 -35.15
C HIS A 142 -11.16 11.02 -34.28
N ARG A 143 -11.33 11.10 -32.95
CA ARG A 143 -10.19 11.08 -32.01
C ARG A 143 -10.00 9.69 -31.41
N PRO A 144 -8.77 9.17 -31.32
CA PRO A 144 -8.51 7.92 -30.63
C PRO A 144 -8.92 8.04 -29.16
N PHE A 145 -9.64 7.04 -28.65
CA PHE A 145 -10.11 6.98 -27.26
C PHE A 145 -9.58 5.70 -26.60
N ALA A 146 -8.89 5.85 -25.46
CA ALA A 146 -8.38 4.72 -24.70
C ALA A 146 -9.53 4.02 -23.96
N ILE A 147 -9.75 2.74 -24.26
CA ILE A 147 -10.73 1.92 -23.53
C ILE A 147 -10.06 1.33 -22.29
N LYS A 148 -10.82 1.19 -21.20
CA LYS A 148 -10.39 0.45 -20.00
C LYS A 148 -9.94 -0.96 -20.40
N ASP A 149 -8.68 -1.28 -20.12
CA ASP A 149 -8.14 -2.60 -20.41
C ASP A 149 -8.80 -3.65 -19.52
N LYS A 150 -9.72 -4.43 -20.09
CA LYS A 150 -10.40 -5.53 -19.40
C LYS A 150 -9.49 -6.75 -19.21
N THR A 151 -8.37 -6.82 -19.92
CA THR A 151 -7.40 -7.94 -19.86
C THR A 151 -6.32 -7.76 -18.80
N PHE A 152 -6.28 -6.59 -18.13
CA PHE A 152 -5.27 -6.31 -17.12
C PHE A 152 -5.11 -7.42 -16.06
N PRO A 153 -6.19 -7.98 -15.45
CA PRO A 153 -6.04 -9.07 -14.50
C PRO A 153 -5.35 -10.32 -15.08
N GLU A 154 -5.74 -10.71 -16.30
CA GLU A 154 -5.16 -11.86 -17.00
C GLU A 154 -3.69 -11.61 -17.37
N ARG A 155 -3.35 -10.39 -17.83
CA ARG A 155 -1.98 -9.98 -18.15
C ARG A 155 -1.11 -9.98 -16.90
N SER A 156 -1.59 -9.41 -15.80
CA SER A 156 -0.90 -9.43 -14.50
C SER A 156 -0.67 -10.86 -14.01
N GLN A 157 -1.64 -11.75 -14.16
CA GLN A 157 -1.49 -13.16 -13.79
C GLN A 157 -0.46 -13.88 -14.67
N LYS A 158 -0.48 -13.66 -15.99
CA LYS A 158 0.50 -14.25 -16.93
C LYS A 158 1.91 -13.77 -16.60
N LYS A 159 2.06 -12.47 -16.33
CA LYS A 159 3.33 -11.84 -15.94
C LYS A 159 3.87 -12.39 -14.63
N TRP A 160 3.03 -12.46 -13.59
CA TRP A 160 3.44 -13.00 -12.29
C TRP A 160 3.84 -14.47 -12.38
N THR A 161 3.08 -15.28 -13.13
CA THR A 161 3.41 -16.69 -13.38
C THR A 161 4.77 -16.84 -14.05
N ALA A 162 5.04 -16.06 -15.12
CA ALA A 162 6.31 -16.10 -15.82
C ALA A 162 7.48 -15.69 -14.89
N PHE A 163 7.31 -14.61 -14.12
CA PHE A 163 8.31 -14.17 -13.14
C PHE A 163 8.63 -15.26 -12.11
N LEU A 164 7.60 -15.89 -11.53
CA LEU A 164 7.78 -16.95 -10.55
C LEU A 164 8.48 -18.19 -11.11
N HIS A 165 8.19 -18.57 -12.36
CA HIS A 165 8.88 -19.70 -12.97
C HIS A 165 10.39 -19.47 -13.10
N ILE A 166 10.80 -18.23 -13.38
CA ILE A 166 12.22 -17.84 -13.43
C ILE A 166 12.82 -17.84 -12.03
N ALA A 167 12.13 -17.24 -11.06
CA ALA A 167 12.54 -17.20 -9.65
C ALA A 167 12.73 -18.61 -9.06
N VAL A 168 11.86 -19.56 -9.40
CA VAL A 168 11.96 -20.95 -8.94
C VAL A 168 13.21 -21.63 -9.49
N MET A 169 13.53 -21.45 -10.78
CA MET A 169 14.79 -22.01 -11.30
C MET A 169 16.00 -21.34 -10.68
N ARG A 170 15.95 -20.03 -10.43
CA ARG A 170 17.01 -19.33 -9.68
C ARG A 170 17.18 -19.89 -8.28
N PHE A 171 16.08 -20.23 -7.60
CA PHE A 171 16.11 -20.91 -6.30
C PHE A 171 16.73 -22.31 -6.38
N ILE A 172 16.38 -23.12 -7.38
CA ILE A 172 16.98 -24.46 -7.56
C ILE A 172 18.49 -24.34 -7.77
N THR A 173 18.92 -23.47 -8.68
CA THR A 173 20.36 -23.22 -8.93
C THR A 173 21.05 -22.69 -7.67
N TRP A 174 20.43 -21.76 -6.94
CA TRP A 174 20.97 -21.24 -5.69
C TRP A 174 21.13 -22.35 -4.63
N ALA A 175 20.12 -23.21 -4.47
CA ALA A 175 20.13 -24.31 -3.51
C ALA A 175 21.30 -25.28 -3.78
N GLU A 176 21.53 -25.63 -5.04
CA GLU A 176 22.69 -26.46 -5.44
C GLU A 176 24.04 -25.80 -5.10
N LYS A 177 24.17 -24.48 -5.31
CA LYS A 177 25.40 -23.74 -4.97
C LYS A 177 25.61 -23.64 -3.45
N VAL A 178 24.53 -23.50 -2.68
CA VAL A 178 24.59 -23.52 -1.21
C VAL A 178 25.06 -24.89 -0.72
N GLU A 179 24.54 -25.99 -1.27
CA GLU A 179 25.00 -27.34 -0.89
C GLU A 179 26.50 -27.52 -1.14
N GLY A 180 26.99 -27.12 -2.32
CA GLY A 180 28.42 -27.17 -2.65
C GLY A 180 29.28 -26.35 -1.68
N LEU A 181 28.85 -25.12 -1.38
CA LEU A 181 29.54 -24.26 -0.42
C LEU A 181 29.56 -24.84 1.01
N MET A 182 28.47 -25.48 1.45
CA MET A 182 28.40 -26.13 2.76
C MET A 182 29.29 -27.37 2.82
N GLN A 183 29.37 -28.14 1.73
CA GLN A 183 30.25 -29.28 1.61
C GLN A 183 31.73 -28.87 1.73
N GLU A 184 32.14 -27.79 1.05
CA GLU A 184 33.50 -27.24 1.15
C GLU A 184 33.86 -26.78 2.56
N ARG A 185 32.87 -26.32 3.34
CA ARG A 185 33.05 -25.84 4.72
C ARG A 185 33.08 -26.93 5.78
N GLY A 186 33.04 -28.22 5.41
CA GLY A 186 33.24 -29.33 6.34
C GLY A 186 31.96 -29.94 6.94
N GLY A 187 30.80 -29.68 6.33
CA GLY A 187 29.55 -30.36 6.67
C GLY A 187 28.59 -29.55 7.57
N PRO A 188 27.52 -30.16 8.09
CA PRO A 188 26.55 -29.45 8.90
C PRO A 188 27.12 -29.33 10.31
N HIS A 189 27.61 -28.15 10.69
CA HIS A 189 27.72 -27.81 12.11
C HIS A 189 26.31 -27.80 12.70
N GLU A 190 26.17 -28.07 14.01
CA GLU A 190 24.86 -28.15 14.71
C GLU A 190 23.96 -26.92 14.49
N ASN A 191 24.51 -25.81 13.97
CA ASN A 191 23.78 -24.67 13.41
C ASN A 191 24.44 -24.20 12.09
N ALA A 192 24.07 -24.79 10.95
CA ALA A 192 24.62 -24.41 9.65
C ALA A 192 24.03 -23.07 9.17
N TYR A 193 24.72 -21.97 9.45
CA TYR A 193 24.31 -20.64 9.03
C TYR A 193 24.50 -20.42 7.54
N LEU A 194 23.52 -19.76 6.91
CA LEU A 194 23.64 -19.34 5.53
C LEU A 194 24.66 -18.18 5.42
N PRO A 195 25.79 -18.35 4.69
CA PRO A 195 26.85 -17.35 4.66
C PRO A 195 26.50 -16.11 3.85
N TYR A 196 25.63 -16.24 2.84
CA TYR A 196 25.22 -15.15 1.96
C TYR A 196 23.71 -15.20 1.80
N LEU A 197 23.02 -14.08 2.01
CA LEU A 197 21.59 -13.99 1.76
C LEU A 197 21.28 -14.23 0.27
N PRO A 198 20.14 -14.86 -0.06
CA PRO A 198 19.68 -14.95 -1.44
C PRO A 198 19.03 -13.64 -1.91
N PRO A 199 18.95 -13.39 -3.23
CA PRO A 199 18.05 -12.41 -3.82
C PRO A 199 16.59 -12.53 -3.34
N LEU A 200 15.82 -11.44 -3.37
CA LEU A 200 14.44 -11.43 -2.85
C LEU A 200 13.51 -12.42 -3.57
N ASP A 201 13.67 -12.58 -4.88
CA ASP A 201 12.89 -13.55 -5.67
C ASP A 201 13.17 -15.00 -5.23
N VAL A 202 14.45 -15.32 -4.99
CA VAL A 202 14.89 -16.62 -4.47
C VAL A 202 14.43 -16.82 -3.02
N LEU A 203 14.55 -15.80 -2.18
CA LEU A 203 14.08 -15.81 -0.79
C LEU A 203 12.57 -16.04 -0.70
N THR A 204 11.79 -15.43 -1.61
CA THR A 204 10.34 -15.60 -1.71
C THR A 204 9.97 -17.06 -2.01
N VAL A 205 10.68 -17.70 -2.94
CA VAL A 205 10.45 -19.12 -3.27
C VAL A 205 10.86 -20.02 -2.10
N TRP A 206 12.01 -19.76 -1.48
CA TRP A 206 12.48 -20.55 -0.34
C TRP A 206 11.52 -20.47 0.85
N HIS A 207 11.07 -19.26 1.20
CA HIS A 207 10.04 -19.00 2.20
C HIS A 207 8.78 -19.83 1.95
N ALA A 208 8.15 -19.68 0.77
CA ALA A 208 6.92 -20.39 0.47
C ALA A 208 7.09 -21.92 0.44
N PHE A 209 8.28 -22.40 0.10
CA PHE A 209 8.59 -23.82 0.09
C PHE A 209 8.71 -24.41 1.50
N LEU A 210 9.34 -23.69 2.43
CA LEU A 210 9.46 -24.08 3.83
C LEU A 210 8.11 -24.17 4.55
N LEU A 211 7.13 -23.34 4.15
CA LEU A 211 5.73 -23.39 4.64
C LEU A 211 4.94 -24.63 4.18
N ASN A 212 5.60 -25.53 3.45
CA ASN A 212 5.11 -26.85 3.07
C ASN A 212 6.10 -27.92 3.57
N PRO A 213 6.27 -28.09 4.90
CA PRO A 213 7.46 -28.69 5.48
C PRO A 213 7.57 -30.20 5.18
N GLY A 214 6.46 -30.92 5.00
CA GLY A 214 6.47 -32.30 4.49
C GLY A 214 6.93 -32.40 3.03
N THR A 215 6.54 -31.46 2.17
CA THR A 215 6.96 -31.41 0.76
C THR A 215 8.44 -31.01 0.65
N PHE A 216 8.88 -30.01 1.42
CA PHE A 216 10.28 -29.58 1.49
C PHE A 216 11.19 -30.72 1.92
N ARG A 217 10.84 -31.41 3.02
CA ARG A 217 11.58 -32.58 3.50
C ARG A 217 11.78 -33.64 2.43
N ARG A 218 10.68 -34.05 1.78
CA ARG A 218 10.73 -35.07 0.72
C ARG A 218 11.60 -34.63 -0.45
N HIS A 219 11.55 -33.35 -0.81
CA HIS A 219 12.38 -32.81 -1.88
C HIS A 219 13.87 -32.84 -1.52
N CYS A 220 14.24 -32.44 -0.30
CA CYS A 220 15.63 -32.54 0.17
C CYS A 220 16.13 -33.99 0.22
N GLU A 221 15.26 -34.95 0.58
CA GLU A 221 15.57 -36.38 0.57
C GLU A 221 15.79 -36.91 -0.86
N VAL A 222 14.92 -36.53 -1.82
CA VAL A 222 14.99 -36.98 -3.22
C VAL A 222 16.19 -36.37 -3.96
N ASN A 223 16.46 -35.07 -3.75
CA ASN A 223 17.51 -34.34 -4.47
C ASN A 223 18.85 -34.34 -3.73
N VAL A 224 18.94 -35.08 -2.62
CA VAL A 224 20.17 -35.22 -1.81
C VAL A 224 20.71 -33.83 -1.42
N LEU A 225 19.86 -33.05 -0.73
CA LEU A 225 20.20 -31.74 -0.16
C LEU A 225 20.41 -31.89 1.36
N PRO A 226 21.52 -32.52 1.81
CA PRO A 226 21.74 -32.81 3.22
C PRO A 226 21.98 -31.56 4.07
N TYR A 227 22.42 -30.43 3.50
CA TYR A 227 22.75 -29.23 4.28
C TYR A 227 21.59 -28.26 4.39
N LEU A 228 20.91 -27.95 3.28
CA LEU A 228 19.83 -26.96 3.21
C LEU A 228 18.69 -27.28 4.17
N LYS A 229 18.41 -28.56 4.42
CA LYS A 229 17.39 -29.00 5.39
C LYS A 229 17.71 -28.63 6.86
N HIS A 230 18.98 -28.33 7.16
CA HIS A 230 19.48 -27.93 8.47
C HIS A 230 19.80 -26.43 8.57
N VAL A 231 19.65 -25.68 7.48
CA VAL A 231 19.90 -24.24 7.49
C VAL A 231 18.80 -23.53 8.27
N SER A 232 19.20 -22.78 9.29
CA SER A 232 18.31 -21.88 10.02
C SER A 232 17.95 -20.66 9.18
N PHE A 233 16.71 -20.20 9.30
CA PHE A 233 16.27 -19.02 8.56
C PHE A 233 17.04 -17.76 9.04
N PRO A 234 17.62 -16.94 8.13
CA PRO A 234 18.61 -15.92 8.50
C PRO A 234 17.97 -14.60 8.97
N TRP A 235 17.19 -14.63 10.05
CA TRP A 235 16.39 -13.51 10.57
C TRP A 235 17.16 -12.20 10.72
N THR A 236 18.28 -12.21 11.45
CA THR A 236 19.07 -11.00 11.71
C THR A 236 19.58 -10.35 10.43
N ARG A 237 19.93 -11.15 9.42
CA ARG A 237 20.42 -10.63 8.14
C ARG A 237 19.28 -10.10 7.28
N ILE A 238 18.13 -10.78 7.28
CA ILE A 238 16.92 -10.31 6.58
C ILE A 238 16.48 -8.96 7.14
N HIS A 239 16.41 -8.81 8.48
CA HIS A 239 16.08 -7.54 9.13
C HIS A 239 17.01 -6.41 8.66
N LYS A 240 18.34 -6.65 8.68
CA LYS A 240 19.34 -5.67 8.21
C LYS A 240 19.24 -5.36 6.72
N ALA A 241 18.69 -6.27 5.92
CA ALA A 241 18.54 -6.12 4.48
C ALA A 241 17.23 -5.41 4.09
N ILE A 242 16.24 -5.30 4.99
CA ILE A 242 14.95 -4.68 4.68
C ILE A 242 14.87 -3.30 5.33
N SER A 243 14.65 -2.26 4.52
CA SER A 243 14.28 -0.93 5.01
C SER A 243 12.75 -0.87 5.16
N THR A 244 12.25 -0.99 6.39
CA THR A 244 10.81 -0.80 6.68
C THR A 244 10.45 0.64 7.00
N VAL A 245 11.44 1.54 7.17
CA VAL A 245 11.23 2.98 7.34
C VAL A 245 10.72 3.61 6.05
N GLU A 246 11.21 3.15 4.91
CA GLU A 246 10.75 3.59 3.60
C GLU A 246 9.39 2.98 3.23
N SER A 247 8.64 3.68 2.37
CA SER A 247 7.27 3.33 1.98
C SER A 247 7.13 2.05 1.15
N ASN A 248 8.26 1.51 0.67
CA ASN A 248 8.36 0.44 -0.33
C ASN A 248 8.88 -0.90 0.22
N ALA A 249 9.23 -0.99 1.52
CA ALA A 249 9.87 -2.17 2.12
C ALA A 249 11.06 -2.67 1.28
N ALA A 250 11.97 -1.75 0.92
CA ALA A 250 13.09 -2.05 0.04
C ALA A 250 14.00 -3.14 0.63
N TYR A 251 14.16 -4.23 -0.12
CA TYR A 251 15.14 -5.28 0.18
C TYR A 251 16.46 -4.97 -0.52
N ASN A 252 17.47 -4.62 0.27
CA ASN A 252 18.81 -4.29 -0.18
C ASN A 252 19.74 -5.48 0.06
N LEU A 253 19.95 -6.29 -0.99
CA LEU A 253 20.86 -7.43 -0.92
C LEU A 253 22.30 -6.95 -0.63
N PRO A 254 22.97 -7.41 0.44
CA PRO A 254 24.32 -6.95 0.78
C PRO A 254 25.33 -7.19 -0.34
N ALA A 255 26.28 -6.27 -0.54
CA ALA A 255 27.26 -6.34 -1.64
C ALA A 255 28.03 -7.68 -1.72
N PRO A 256 28.51 -8.29 -0.61
CA PRO A 256 29.14 -9.62 -0.67
C PRO A 256 28.19 -10.72 -1.15
N ALA A 257 26.91 -10.66 -0.79
CA ALA A 257 25.91 -11.61 -1.22
C ALA A 257 25.54 -11.43 -2.70
N ARG A 258 25.48 -10.18 -3.19
CA ARG A 258 25.33 -9.86 -4.62
C ARG A 258 26.48 -10.45 -5.43
N ALA A 259 27.73 -10.18 -5.02
CA ALA A 259 28.93 -10.68 -5.70
C ALA A 259 28.95 -12.20 -5.72
N TRP A 260 28.75 -12.85 -4.57
CA TRP A 260 28.74 -14.31 -4.49
C TRP A 260 27.66 -14.94 -5.38
N PHE A 261 26.45 -14.38 -5.39
CA PHE A 261 25.37 -14.89 -6.24
C PHE A 261 25.74 -14.80 -7.73
N THR A 262 26.24 -13.65 -8.18
CA THR A 262 26.65 -13.46 -9.57
C THR A 262 27.84 -14.33 -9.95
N GLU A 263 28.87 -14.43 -9.12
CA GLU A 263 30.06 -15.25 -9.38
C GLU A 263 29.74 -16.75 -9.45
N THR A 264 28.86 -17.24 -8.59
CA THR A 264 28.57 -18.69 -8.50
C THR A 264 27.52 -19.17 -9.50
N THR A 265 26.60 -18.28 -9.89
CA THR A 265 25.47 -18.62 -10.77
C THR A 265 25.56 -18.00 -12.16
N GLY A 266 26.40 -16.99 -12.37
CA GLY A 266 26.46 -16.22 -13.61
C GLY A 266 25.24 -15.31 -13.84
N MET A 267 24.36 -15.15 -12.83
CA MET A 267 23.09 -14.45 -12.97
C MET A 267 23.06 -13.08 -12.29
N PRO A 268 22.19 -12.17 -12.77
CA PRO A 268 21.97 -10.88 -12.13
C PRO A 268 21.36 -11.06 -10.74
N PRO A 269 21.76 -10.26 -9.74
CA PRO A 269 21.29 -10.39 -8.36
C PRO A 269 19.88 -9.83 -8.14
N ASP A 270 19.38 -8.92 -8.99
CA ASP A 270 18.00 -8.43 -8.95
C ASP A 270 17.25 -8.86 -10.22
N LEU A 271 16.34 -9.83 -10.08
CA LEU A 271 15.57 -10.35 -11.21
C LEU A 271 14.59 -9.33 -11.79
N TYR A 272 13.98 -8.50 -10.95
CA TYR A 272 12.98 -7.53 -11.38
C TYR A 272 13.63 -6.44 -12.23
N GLU A 273 14.73 -5.85 -11.75
CA GLU A 273 15.46 -4.81 -12.48
C GLU A 273 15.99 -5.34 -13.81
N TYR A 274 16.60 -6.53 -13.80
CA TYR A 274 17.14 -7.13 -15.01
C TYR A 274 16.09 -7.39 -16.09
N ILE A 275 14.92 -7.94 -15.72
CA ILE A 275 13.82 -8.14 -16.67
C ILE A 275 13.27 -6.78 -17.14
N GLN A 276 13.20 -5.78 -16.26
CA GLN A 276 12.72 -4.45 -16.61
C GLN A 276 13.60 -3.78 -17.67
N GLU A 277 14.92 -3.83 -17.50
CA GLU A 277 15.90 -3.27 -18.43
C GLU A 277 15.80 -3.92 -19.82
N ALA A 278 15.58 -5.24 -19.87
CA ALA A 278 15.39 -5.97 -21.13
C ALA A 278 14.20 -5.45 -21.97
N GLY A 279 13.23 -4.76 -21.37
CA GLY A 279 12.05 -4.21 -22.04
C GLY A 279 12.25 -2.83 -22.68
N THR A 280 13.38 -2.17 -22.45
CA THR A 280 13.65 -0.82 -22.96
C THR A 280 13.93 -0.80 -24.48
N LYS A 281 13.57 0.30 -25.17
CA LYS A 281 13.34 0.37 -26.64
C LYS A 281 14.55 0.09 -27.54
N ASP A 282 15.77 0.07 -27.01
CA ASP A 282 16.99 -0.21 -27.79
C ASP A 282 17.26 -1.72 -27.99
N SER A 283 16.41 -2.59 -27.44
CA SER A 283 16.59 -4.03 -27.47
C SER A 283 15.78 -4.74 -28.58
N GLU A 284 16.39 -4.92 -29.74
CA GLU A 284 16.28 -6.22 -30.45
C GLU A 284 17.20 -7.26 -29.78
N ALA A 285 17.35 -7.21 -28.45
CA ALA A 285 18.28 -8.06 -27.73
C ALA A 285 17.76 -9.51 -27.68
N PRO A 286 18.63 -10.52 -27.88
CA PRO A 286 18.30 -11.94 -27.74
C PRO A 286 17.53 -12.27 -26.45
N ILE A 287 17.84 -11.58 -25.35
CA ILE A 287 17.15 -11.74 -24.06
C ILE A 287 15.65 -11.42 -24.10
N ARG A 288 15.24 -10.35 -24.79
CA ARG A 288 13.83 -9.97 -24.90
C ARG A 288 13.05 -10.98 -25.73
N GLN A 289 13.67 -11.48 -26.80
CA GLN A 289 13.11 -12.57 -27.61
C GLN A 289 12.95 -13.85 -26.77
N ALA A 290 13.96 -14.19 -25.97
CA ALA A 290 13.92 -15.35 -25.08
C ALA A 290 12.82 -15.21 -24.01
N LEU A 291 12.70 -14.05 -23.36
CA LEU A 291 11.66 -13.75 -22.36
C LEU A 291 10.25 -13.83 -22.96
N ALA A 292 10.04 -13.25 -24.15
CA ALA A 292 8.76 -13.33 -24.85
C ALA A 292 8.40 -14.77 -25.23
N LYS A 293 9.38 -15.54 -25.72
CA LYS A 293 9.19 -16.96 -26.07
C LYS A 293 8.97 -17.84 -24.83
N PHE A 294 9.56 -17.49 -23.70
CA PHE A 294 9.38 -18.16 -22.41
C PHE A 294 7.99 -17.92 -21.83
N CYS A 295 7.50 -16.67 -21.92
CA CYS A 295 6.16 -16.31 -21.46
C CYS A 295 5.06 -16.96 -22.32
N ASP A 296 5.32 -17.14 -23.61
CA ASP A 296 4.42 -17.78 -24.56
C ASP A 296 5.15 -18.69 -25.55
N ASP A 297 5.18 -19.99 -25.23
CA ASP A 297 5.83 -21.01 -26.05
C ASP A 297 5.28 -21.05 -27.48
N ASN A 298 4.05 -20.59 -27.70
CA ASN A 298 3.38 -20.57 -29.00
C ASN A 298 3.62 -19.26 -29.77
N ALA A 299 4.39 -18.30 -29.23
CA ALA A 299 4.67 -17.05 -29.92
C ALA A 299 5.34 -17.29 -31.28
N THR A 300 4.67 -16.86 -32.35
CA THR A 300 5.12 -17.01 -33.74
C THR A 300 6.09 -15.91 -34.14
N GLY A 301 7.08 -16.22 -34.98
CA GLY A 301 8.07 -15.24 -35.45
C GLY A 301 9.24 -14.99 -34.48
N ILE A 302 9.25 -15.68 -33.33
CA ILE A 302 10.35 -15.64 -32.36
C ILE A 302 11.08 -16.99 -32.38
N PRO A 303 12.41 -17.04 -32.55
CA PRO A 303 13.17 -18.28 -32.47
C PRO A 303 13.02 -18.97 -31.11
N ASN A 304 13.20 -20.30 -31.05
CA ASN A 304 13.23 -20.98 -29.77
C ASN A 304 14.46 -20.56 -28.93
N ILE A 305 14.36 -20.67 -27.61
CA ILE A 305 15.39 -20.20 -26.69
C ILE A 305 16.74 -20.89 -26.95
N GLY A 306 16.74 -22.19 -27.24
CA GLY A 306 17.97 -22.94 -27.57
C GLY A 306 18.71 -22.43 -28.81
N PHE A 307 17.99 -21.88 -29.80
CA PHE A 307 18.59 -21.24 -30.96
C PHE A 307 19.15 -19.85 -30.63
N LEU A 308 18.47 -19.08 -29.77
CA LEU A 308 18.96 -17.78 -29.29
C LEU A 308 20.27 -17.94 -28.49
N ILE A 309 20.32 -18.95 -27.60
CA ILE A 309 21.54 -19.34 -26.86
C ILE A 309 22.71 -19.63 -27.81
N LYS A 310 22.48 -20.30 -28.95
CA LYS A 310 23.55 -20.58 -29.93
C LYS A 310 24.02 -19.33 -30.68
N ARG A 311 23.19 -18.28 -30.76
CA ARG A 311 23.53 -17.02 -31.44
C ARG A 311 24.25 -16.03 -30.53
N THR A 312 23.95 -16.05 -29.23
CA THR A 312 24.67 -15.30 -28.21
C THR A 312 25.79 -16.18 -27.66
N LYS A 313 27.02 -16.02 -28.15
CA LYS A 313 28.14 -16.80 -27.60
C LYS A 313 28.39 -16.39 -26.15
N GLU A 314 28.73 -17.37 -25.31
CA GLU A 314 29.09 -17.15 -23.90
C GLU A 314 30.26 -16.17 -23.76
N GLU A 315 31.21 -16.19 -24.69
CA GLU A 315 32.37 -15.29 -24.73
C GLU A 315 32.01 -13.82 -24.99
N ASP A 316 30.90 -13.59 -25.72
CA ASP A 316 30.47 -12.25 -26.13
C ASP A 316 29.62 -11.58 -25.03
N ASP A 317 28.74 -12.35 -24.39
CA ASP A 317 27.87 -11.89 -23.29
C ASP A 317 27.54 -13.08 -22.34
N PRO A 318 28.40 -13.35 -21.34
CA PRO A 318 28.26 -14.52 -20.47
C PRO A 318 27.02 -14.44 -19.59
N GLU A 319 26.62 -13.23 -19.15
CA GLU A 319 25.45 -13.03 -18.30
C GLU A 319 24.16 -13.31 -19.09
N GLN A 320 24.02 -12.76 -20.30
CA GLN A 320 22.87 -13.03 -21.15
C GLN A 320 22.79 -14.51 -21.55
N HIS A 321 23.94 -15.13 -21.83
CA HIS A 321 24.01 -16.56 -22.14
C HIS A 321 23.54 -17.44 -20.97
N ALA A 322 24.03 -17.15 -19.76
CA ALA A 322 23.64 -17.84 -18.54
C ALA A 322 22.14 -17.69 -18.25
N PHE A 323 21.60 -16.47 -18.37
CA PHE A 323 20.18 -16.22 -18.12
C PHE A 323 19.27 -16.91 -19.14
N MET A 324 19.59 -16.88 -20.43
CA MET A 324 18.80 -17.62 -21.44
C MET A 324 18.85 -19.14 -21.23
N THR A 325 20.00 -19.66 -20.79
CA THR A 325 20.14 -21.08 -20.41
C THR A 325 19.24 -21.44 -19.24
N LEU A 326 19.14 -20.55 -18.24
CA LEU A 326 18.20 -20.70 -17.13
C LEU A 326 16.74 -20.67 -17.61
N LEU A 327 16.37 -19.77 -18.53
CA LEU A 327 15.01 -19.75 -19.11
C LEU A 327 14.66 -21.07 -19.81
N LEU A 328 15.60 -21.61 -20.59
CA LEU A 328 15.41 -22.90 -21.26
C LEU A 328 15.27 -24.05 -20.24
N ALA A 329 16.07 -24.03 -19.17
CA ALA A 329 15.95 -25.00 -18.08
C ALA A 329 14.58 -24.91 -17.38
N ALA A 330 14.11 -23.70 -17.08
CA ALA A 330 12.77 -23.45 -16.51
C ALA A 330 11.65 -23.99 -17.41
N GLN A 331 11.80 -23.82 -18.73
CA GLN A 331 10.83 -24.30 -19.71
C GLN A 331 10.80 -25.83 -19.80
N ASN A 332 11.97 -26.47 -19.76
CA ASN A 332 12.10 -27.92 -19.84
C ASN A 332 11.67 -28.63 -18.54
N GLN A 333 11.85 -27.99 -17.38
CA GLN A 333 11.53 -28.54 -16.06
C GLN A 333 10.18 -28.04 -15.50
N ARG A 334 9.21 -27.72 -16.37
CA ARG A 334 7.89 -27.19 -15.96
C ARG A 334 7.17 -28.04 -14.91
N ASN A 335 7.36 -29.35 -14.91
CA ASN A 335 6.80 -30.28 -13.92
C ASN A 335 7.36 -30.12 -12.51
N VAL A 336 8.58 -29.60 -12.37
CA VAL A 336 9.22 -29.27 -11.09
C VAL A 336 8.98 -27.80 -10.72
N VAL A 337 9.09 -26.91 -11.71
CA VAL A 337 8.96 -25.46 -11.52
C VAL A 337 7.54 -25.06 -11.09
N LYS A 338 6.52 -25.59 -11.77
CA LYS A 338 5.13 -25.17 -11.56
C LYS A 338 4.64 -25.44 -10.12
N PRO A 339 4.83 -26.64 -9.52
CA PRO A 339 4.39 -26.87 -8.15
C PRO A 339 5.02 -25.91 -7.12
N LEU A 340 6.31 -25.58 -7.27
CA LEU A 340 6.99 -24.63 -6.38
C LEU A 340 6.48 -23.20 -6.57
N ALA A 341 6.23 -22.78 -7.82
CA ALA A 341 5.60 -21.49 -8.11
C ALA A 341 4.17 -21.42 -7.54
N ASP A 342 3.40 -22.51 -7.64
CA ASP A 342 2.05 -22.59 -7.10
C ASP A 342 2.06 -22.47 -5.56
N ASN A 343 3.13 -22.87 -4.85
CA ASN A 343 3.27 -22.62 -3.41
C ASN A 343 3.31 -21.11 -3.12
N VAL A 344 4.13 -20.35 -3.86
CA VAL A 344 4.22 -18.88 -3.71
C VAL A 344 2.86 -18.22 -3.99
N VAL A 345 2.14 -18.70 -5.02
CA VAL A 345 0.81 -18.18 -5.36
C VAL A 345 -0.19 -18.43 -4.21
N ARG A 346 -0.20 -19.62 -3.60
CA ARG A 346 -1.09 -19.93 -2.47
C ARG A 346 -0.79 -19.06 -1.25
N GLN A 347 0.48 -18.84 -0.95
CA GLN A 347 0.92 -17.97 0.14
C GLN A 347 0.57 -16.49 -0.10
N GLY A 348 0.30 -16.08 -1.35
CA GLY A 348 -0.11 -14.74 -1.69
C GLY A 348 -1.32 -14.23 -0.89
N GLY A 349 -2.31 -15.08 -0.62
CA GLY A 349 -3.48 -14.70 0.17
C GLY A 349 -3.16 -14.44 1.65
N PHE A 350 -2.20 -15.17 2.23
CA PHE A 350 -1.70 -14.92 3.58
C PHE A 350 -0.90 -13.61 3.64
N VAL A 351 0.04 -13.41 2.69
CA VAL A 351 0.80 -12.16 2.54
C VAL A 351 -0.15 -10.96 2.44
N ASP A 352 -1.22 -11.07 1.65
CA ASP A 352 -2.25 -10.03 1.52
C ASP A 352 -2.94 -9.73 2.86
N LYS A 353 -3.38 -10.77 3.58
CA LYS A 353 -4.01 -10.60 4.89
C LYS A 353 -3.08 -9.88 5.86
N MET A 354 -1.82 -10.32 5.96
CA MET A 354 -0.84 -9.72 6.86
C MET A 354 -0.52 -8.27 6.50
N HIS A 355 -0.39 -7.95 5.21
CA HIS A 355 -0.19 -6.58 4.75
C HIS A 355 -1.33 -5.64 5.14
N HIS A 356 -2.58 -6.12 5.06
CA HIS A 356 -3.75 -5.32 5.42
C HIS A 356 -3.90 -5.10 6.93
N GLN A 357 -3.36 -5.99 7.78
CA GLN A 357 -3.39 -5.81 9.24
C GLN A 357 -2.48 -4.67 9.71
N LEU A 358 -1.42 -4.38 8.97
CA LEU A 358 -0.47 -3.32 9.30
C LEU A 358 0.14 -3.41 10.71
N TRP A 359 0.29 -4.61 11.28
CA TRP A 359 0.80 -4.78 12.65
C TRP A 359 2.16 -4.15 12.89
N LEU A 360 3.07 -4.18 11.91
CA LEU A 360 4.38 -3.49 11.96
C LEU A 360 4.27 -1.98 12.29
N ARG A 361 3.10 -1.38 12.10
CA ARG A 361 2.84 0.05 12.26
C ARG A 361 1.93 0.35 13.45
N SER A 362 1.49 -0.69 14.15
CA SER A 362 0.63 -0.58 15.33
C SER A 362 1.43 -0.10 16.55
N PRO A 363 0.86 0.75 17.42
CA PRO A 363 1.45 1.04 18.73
C PRO A 363 1.53 -0.21 19.63
N ALA A 364 0.64 -1.19 19.42
CA ALA A 364 0.58 -2.44 20.21
C ALA A 364 1.42 -3.57 19.59
N PHE A 365 2.35 -3.26 18.68
CA PHE A 365 3.01 -4.25 17.83
C PHE A 365 3.71 -5.37 18.62
N ALA A 366 4.50 -5.01 19.63
CA ALA A 366 5.24 -5.98 20.44
C ALA A 366 4.32 -6.93 21.21
N ASP A 367 3.29 -6.38 21.85
CA ASP A 367 2.33 -7.16 22.63
C ASP A 367 1.44 -8.04 21.73
N THR A 368 1.06 -7.55 20.55
CA THR A 368 0.33 -8.33 19.54
C THR A 368 1.12 -9.59 19.18
N LEU A 369 2.43 -9.46 18.93
CA LEU A 369 3.30 -10.60 18.62
C LEU A 369 3.55 -11.50 19.82
N ARG A 370 3.71 -10.95 21.03
CA ARG A 370 3.82 -11.73 22.27
C ARG A 370 2.60 -12.64 22.44
N ARG A 371 1.39 -12.07 22.36
CA ARG A 371 0.14 -12.83 22.45
C ARG A 371 0.01 -13.85 21.30
N SER A 372 0.48 -13.51 20.10
CA SER A 372 0.47 -14.43 18.95
C SER A 372 1.29 -15.69 19.23
N VAL A 373 2.49 -15.53 19.81
CA VAL A 373 3.38 -16.64 20.18
C VAL A 373 2.80 -17.47 21.33
N GLU A 374 2.24 -16.82 22.35
CA GLU A 374 1.58 -17.51 23.49
C GLU A 374 0.38 -18.34 23.03
N ARG A 375 -0.48 -17.77 22.18
CA ARG A 375 -1.64 -18.50 21.64
C ARG A 375 -1.20 -19.62 20.72
N TYR A 376 -0.10 -19.45 20.00
CA TYR A 376 0.50 -20.52 19.22
C TYR A 376 1.04 -21.65 20.10
N ASP A 377 1.65 -21.38 21.25
CA ASP A 377 2.02 -22.42 22.22
C ASP A 377 0.78 -23.24 22.62
N ASN A 378 -0.29 -22.58 23.05
CA ASN A 378 -1.58 -23.22 23.34
C ASN A 378 -2.07 -24.09 22.16
N PHE A 379 -1.97 -23.57 20.93
CA PHE A 379 -2.32 -24.31 19.72
C PHE A 379 -1.45 -25.57 19.50
N THR A 380 -0.15 -25.52 19.79
CA THR A 380 0.72 -26.71 19.75
C THR A 380 0.35 -27.75 20.81
N GLN A 381 -0.01 -27.31 22.02
CA GLN A 381 -0.52 -28.22 23.06
C GLN A 381 -1.84 -28.86 22.63
N LEU A 382 -2.68 -28.16 21.87
CA LEU A 382 -3.92 -28.73 21.36
C LEU A 382 -3.67 -29.90 20.39
N PHE A 383 -2.61 -29.84 19.56
CA PHE A 383 -2.20 -30.98 18.72
C PHE A 383 -1.78 -32.21 19.54
N LYS A 384 -1.22 -32.02 20.73
CA LYS A 384 -0.88 -33.10 21.66
C LYS A 384 -2.15 -33.72 22.26
N LEU A 385 -3.10 -32.89 22.68
CA LEU A 385 -4.35 -33.32 23.30
C LEU A 385 -5.34 -33.93 22.30
N LYS A 386 -5.29 -33.51 21.03
CA LYS A 386 -6.22 -33.91 19.96
C LYS A 386 -5.46 -34.54 18.77
N PRO A 387 -4.80 -35.69 18.95
CA PRO A 387 -3.82 -36.21 17.98
C PRO A 387 -4.39 -36.68 16.63
N LYS A 388 -5.71 -36.88 16.53
CA LYS A 388 -6.40 -37.37 15.32
C LYS A 388 -7.26 -36.29 14.64
N SER A 389 -7.21 -35.06 15.13
CA SER A 389 -8.04 -33.97 14.64
C SER A 389 -7.26 -33.07 13.70
N THR A 390 -7.94 -32.54 12.69
CA THR A 390 -7.44 -31.40 11.92
C THR A 390 -7.73 -30.14 12.73
N LEU A 391 -6.69 -29.37 13.02
CA LEU A 391 -6.80 -28.10 13.75
C LEU A 391 -6.48 -26.95 12.81
N VAL A 392 -7.23 -25.86 12.92
CA VAL A 392 -7.07 -24.66 12.10
C VAL A 392 -6.64 -23.51 13.01
N PRO A 393 -5.57 -22.77 12.70
CA PRO A 393 -5.14 -21.61 13.48
C PRO A 393 -5.98 -20.36 13.12
N THR A 394 -6.04 -19.38 14.02
CA THR A 394 -6.39 -18.00 13.67
C THR A 394 -5.19 -17.29 13.05
N LEU A 395 -5.42 -16.12 12.43
CA LEU A 395 -4.39 -15.39 11.67
C LEU A 395 -3.10 -15.11 12.47
N ASP A 396 -3.22 -14.76 13.75
CA ASP A 396 -2.09 -14.51 14.65
C ASP A 396 -1.32 -15.79 15.02
N MET A 397 -2.03 -16.88 15.32
CA MET A 397 -1.41 -18.19 15.54
C MET A 397 -0.74 -18.72 14.27
N ASP A 398 -1.33 -18.45 13.10
CA ASP A 398 -0.81 -18.85 11.79
C ASP A 398 0.49 -18.10 11.44
N LEU A 399 0.60 -16.81 11.77
CA LEU A 399 1.86 -16.07 11.65
C LEU A 399 2.98 -16.72 12.46
N ALA A 400 2.73 -17.04 13.73
CA ALA A 400 3.70 -17.71 14.58
C ALA A 400 4.03 -19.12 14.04
N TRP A 401 3.03 -19.88 13.60
CA TRP A 401 3.24 -21.20 13.02
C TRP A 401 4.09 -21.16 11.75
N HIS A 402 3.81 -20.24 10.83
CA HIS A 402 4.62 -20.05 9.62
C HIS A 402 6.04 -19.63 9.99
N THR A 403 6.20 -18.72 10.95
CA THR A 403 7.53 -18.31 11.46
C THR A 403 8.33 -19.51 11.97
N HIS A 404 7.68 -20.41 12.73
CA HIS A 404 8.31 -21.62 13.26
C HIS A 404 8.78 -22.56 12.14
N GLN A 405 7.98 -22.73 11.09
CA GLN A 405 8.26 -23.65 9.96
C GLN A 405 9.47 -23.23 9.12
N LEU A 406 9.86 -21.95 9.14
CA LEU A 406 10.95 -21.42 8.30
C LEU A 406 12.34 -21.97 8.69
N SER A 407 12.47 -22.64 9.82
CA SER A 407 13.65 -23.43 10.18
C SER A 407 13.27 -24.92 10.31
N HIS A 408 13.35 -25.68 9.21
CA HIS A 408 12.82 -27.05 9.13
C HIS A 408 13.31 -27.98 10.25
N ALA A 409 14.62 -28.00 10.53
CA ALA A 409 15.21 -28.87 11.55
C ALA A 409 14.68 -28.55 12.96
N ARG A 410 14.63 -27.26 13.31
CA ARG A 410 14.07 -26.76 14.58
C ARG A 410 12.58 -27.08 14.69
N TYR A 411 11.79 -26.75 13.66
CA TYR A 411 10.35 -27.03 13.64
C TYR A 411 10.05 -28.51 13.86
N LYS A 412 10.78 -29.39 13.16
CA LYS A 412 10.62 -30.83 13.31
C LYS A 412 10.93 -31.28 14.73
N ALA A 413 12.08 -30.87 15.28
CA ALA A 413 12.50 -31.25 16.62
C ALA A 413 11.48 -30.77 17.69
N ALA A 414 11.04 -29.51 17.61
CA ALA A 414 10.05 -28.95 18.50
C ALA A 414 8.70 -29.68 18.42
N MET A 415 8.19 -29.97 17.21
CA MET A 415 6.92 -30.68 17.07
C MET A 415 6.97 -32.12 17.57
N GLU A 416 8.08 -32.82 17.33
CA GLU A 416 8.32 -34.17 17.85
C GLU A 416 8.40 -34.17 19.38
N GLU A 417 9.01 -33.16 20.00
CA GLU A 417 9.06 -33.01 21.46
C GLU A 417 7.70 -32.65 22.06
N ILE A 418 7.03 -31.62 21.54
CA ILE A 418 5.78 -31.08 22.10
C ILE A 418 4.62 -32.05 21.88
N THR A 419 4.44 -32.51 20.64
CA THR A 419 3.24 -33.24 20.20
C THR A 419 3.46 -34.75 20.08
N GLY A 420 4.71 -35.21 20.20
CA GLY A 420 5.09 -36.62 19.99
C GLY A 420 5.13 -37.05 18.53
N ARG A 421 4.92 -36.13 17.58
CA ARG A 421 4.91 -36.42 16.13
C ARG A 421 5.24 -35.18 15.30
N PHE A 422 5.60 -35.40 14.05
CA PHE A 422 5.70 -34.31 13.08
C PHE A 422 4.30 -33.83 12.68
N ILE A 423 4.08 -32.51 12.72
CA ILE A 423 2.84 -31.87 12.26
C ILE A 423 3.11 -31.23 10.90
N ASP A 424 2.44 -31.71 9.86
CA ASP A 424 2.52 -31.11 8.53
C ASP A 424 1.52 -29.95 8.40
N HIS A 425 1.87 -28.95 7.60
CA HIS A 425 1.04 -27.79 7.32
C HIS A 425 0.49 -27.93 5.90
N ASP A 426 -0.72 -28.47 5.77
CA ASP A 426 -1.35 -28.72 4.46
C ASP A 426 -2.17 -27.52 3.99
N ASP A 427 -1.55 -26.70 3.14
CA ASP A 427 -2.16 -25.49 2.55
C ASP A 427 -3.13 -25.79 1.39
N LYS A 428 -3.45 -27.08 1.12
CA LYS A 428 -4.32 -27.51 0.00
C LYS A 428 -5.75 -27.83 0.42
N ILE A 429 -6.08 -27.69 1.70
CA ILE A 429 -7.44 -27.96 2.20
C ILE A 429 -8.40 -26.87 1.68
N GLY A 430 -9.52 -27.30 1.07
CA GLY A 430 -10.52 -26.38 0.52
C GLY A 430 -11.31 -25.61 1.59
N SER A 431 -11.77 -24.40 1.25
CA SER A 431 -12.44 -23.46 2.18
C SER A 431 -13.65 -24.03 2.92
N GLY A 432 -14.47 -24.85 2.26
CA GLY A 432 -15.63 -25.51 2.89
C GLY A 432 -15.21 -26.43 4.04
N THR A 433 -14.16 -27.24 3.84
CA THR A 433 -13.61 -28.14 4.86
C THR A 433 -12.93 -27.37 5.97
N LEU A 434 -12.23 -26.28 5.66
CA LEU A 434 -11.58 -25.41 6.65
C LEU A 434 -12.59 -24.84 7.66
N SER A 435 -13.73 -24.34 7.19
CA SER A 435 -14.75 -23.74 8.07
C SER A 435 -15.29 -24.70 9.15
N VAL A 436 -15.43 -25.98 8.81
CA VAL A 436 -15.89 -27.02 9.75
C VAL A 436 -14.84 -27.27 10.84
N TRP A 437 -13.57 -27.40 10.44
CA TRP A 437 -12.48 -27.65 11.37
C TRP A 437 -12.10 -26.42 12.19
N GLU A 438 -12.32 -25.21 11.66
CA GLU A 438 -12.21 -23.97 12.42
C GLU A 438 -13.21 -23.94 13.58
N GLY A 439 -14.50 -24.24 13.31
CA GLY A 439 -15.51 -24.33 14.36
C GLY A 439 -15.21 -25.40 15.41
N TYR A 440 -14.68 -26.55 14.99
CA TYR A 440 -14.21 -27.59 15.92
C TYR A 440 -13.03 -27.10 16.76
N THR A 441 -12.04 -26.47 16.13
CA THR A 441 -10.85 -25.96 16.83
C THR A 441 -11.20 -24.89 17.84
N ARG A 442 -12.12 -23.97 17.49
CA ARG A 442 -12.68 -22.96 18.39
C ARG A 442 -13.18 -23.57 19.69
N ASN A 443 -14.11 -24.52 19.58
CA ASN A 443 -14.71 -25.17 20.75
C ASN A 443 -13.65 -25.85 21.62
N GLU A 444 -12.72 -26.57 21.00
CA GLU A 444 -11.69 -27.30 21.75
C GLU A 444 -10.68 -26.37 22.41
N TYR A 445 -10.31 -25.27 21.76
CA TYR A 445 -9.42 -24.26 22.33
C TYR A 445 -10.05 -23.60 23.55
N GLU A 446 -11.30 -23.16 23.44
CA GLU A 446 -12.05 -22.51 24.52
C GLU A 446 -12.27 -23.45 25.71
N ILE A 447 -12.58 -24.72 25.46
CA ILE A 447 -12.74 -25.74 26.52
C ILE A 447 -11.42 -26.00 27.26
N VAL A 448 -10.31 -26.10 26.53
CA VAL A 448 -9.03 -26.51 27.11
C VAL A 448 -8.34 -25.36 27.84
N PHE A 449 -8.36 -24.16 27.27
CA PHE A 449 -7.59 -23.02 27.77
C PHE A 449 -8.45 -21.98 28.50
N GLY A 450 -9.77 -22.00 28.31
CA GLY A 450 -10.65 -20.97 28.90
C GLY A 450 -10.47 -19.60 28.27
N GLU A 451 -9.89 -19.54 27.08
CA GLU A 451 -9.58 -18.32 26.33
C GLU A 451 -10.38 -18.25 25.04
N GLU A 452 -10.77 -17.04 24.63
CA GLU A 452 -11.47 -16.82 23.36
C GLU A 452 -10.59 -17.20 22.16
N TYR A 453 -11.11 -18.07 21.30
CA TYR A 453 -10.37 -18.49 20.11
C TYR A 453 -10.44 -17.45 18.98
N SER A 454 -11.56 -16.76 18.81
CA SER A 454 -11.72 -15.75 17.75
C SER A 454 -11.77 -14.35 18.33
N ARG A 455 -10.67 -13.60 18.24
CA ARG A 455 -10.59 -12.19 18.69
C ARG A 455 -10.37 -11.24 17.53
N CYS A 456 -10.76 -9.98 17.71
CA CYS A 456 -10.41 -8.91 16.79
C CYS A 456 -8.92 -8.55 16.93
N LEU A 457 -8.18 -8.53 15.83
CA LEU A 457 -6.74 -8.24 15.79
C LEU A 457 -6.43 -6.84 15.22
N CYS A 458 -7.41 -5.92 15.24
CA CYS A 458 -7.21 -4.55 14.79
C CYS A 458 -6.38 -3.76 15.81
N TRP A 459 -5.84 -2.62 15.39
CA TRP A 459 -4.99 -1.80 16.27
C TRP A 459 -5.72 -1.31 17.51
N ASP A 460 -7.00 -0.96 17.39
CA ASP A 460 -7.80 -0.44 18.50
C ASP A 460 -7.96 -1.52 19.58
N CYS A 461 -8.37 -2.73 19.19
CA CYS A 461 -8.52 -3.85 20.11
C CYS A 461 -7.18 -4.26 20.74
N GLU A 462 -6.11 -4.39 19.96
CA GLU A 462 -4.81 -4.78 20.50
C GLU A 462 -4.18 -3.71 21.40
N ALA A 463 -4.36 -2.41 21.08
CA ALA A 463 -3.90 -1.32 21.93
C ALA A 463 -4.68 -1.22 23.24
N MET A 464 -5.99 -1.46 23.20
CA MET A 464 -6.80 -1.57 24.41
C MET A 464 -6.36 -2.74 25.28
N LEU A 465 -6.15 -3.93 24.69
CA LEU A 465 -5.66 -5.10 25.42
C LEU A 465 -4.29 -4.83 26.05
N SER A 466 -3.35 -4.25 25.29
CA SER A 466 -2.05 -3.86 25.82
C SER A 466 -2.15 -2.88 27.00
N ALA A 467 -3.02 -1.88 26.89
CA ALA A 467 -3.21 -0.91 27.97
C ALA A 467 -3.80 -1.55 29.23
N LEU A 468 -4.75 -2.47 29.08
CA LEU A 468 -5.36 -3.20 30.20
C LEU A 468 -4.37 -4.16 30.88
N GLU A 469 -3.49 -4.81 30.12
CA GLU A 469 -2.47 -5.71 30.68
C GLU A 469 -1.37 -4.97 31.47
N GLN A 470 -1.08 -3.73 31.09
CA GLN A 470 -0.04 -2.90 31.73
C GLN A 470 -0.55 -2.13 32.94
N ASP A 471 -1.86 -2.11 33.17
CA ASP A 471 -2.46 -1.40 34.28
C ASP A 471 -2.59 -2.29 35.53
N GLU A 472 -1.94 -1.87 36.61
CA GLU A 472 -2.00 -2.55 37.91
C GLU A 472 -3.17 -2.06 38.79
N SER A 473 -4.06 -1.21 38.25
CA SER A 473 -5.13 -0.58 39.03
C SER A 473 -6.24 -1.59 39.42
N PRO A 474 -6.68 -1.59 40.70
CA PRO A 474 -7.59 -2.62 41.22
C PRO A 474 -9.07 -2.44 40.86
N SER A 475 -9.46 -1.37 40.14
CA SER A 475 -10.86 -1.12 39.74
C SER A 475 -10.97 -0.21 38.52
N ILE A 476 -11.78 -0.60 37.53
CA ILE A 476 -12.09 0.21 36.36
C ILE A 476 -13.36 1.02 36.65
N GLU A 477 -13.21 2.21 37.25
CA GLU A 477 -14.34 3.11 37.56
C GLU A 477 -14.18 4.52 36.94
N GLY A 478 -15.29 5.07 36.42
CA GLY A 478 -15.48 6.50 36.13
C GLY A 478 -14.50 7.16 35.14
N ASP A 479 -14.17 8.44 35.41
CA ASP A 479 -13.32 9.34 34.62
C ASP A 479 -11.96 8.75 34.22
N TRP A 480 -11.47 7.76 34.96
CA TRP A 480 -10.20 7.08 34.67
C TRP A 480 -10.27 6.22 33.40
N ALA A 481 -11.36 5.46 33.22
CA ALA A 481 -11.53 4.63 32.03
C ALA A 481 -11.69 5.50 30.78
N GLU A 482 -12.40 6.63 30.91
CA GLU A 482 -12.52 7.63 29.84
C GLU A 482 -11.15 8.26 29.50
N GLY A 483 -10.34 8.58 30.51
CA GLY A 483 -8.99 9.09 30.32
C GLY A 483 -8.03 8.10 29.65
N LEU A 484 -8.10 6.82 30.00
CA LEU A 484 -7.31 5.76 29.36
C LEU A 484 -7.70 5.57 27.89
N VAL A 485 -9.01 5.53 27.60
CA VAL A 485 -9.52 5.43 26.23
C VAL A 485 -9.11 6.63 25.39
N GLU A 486 -9.15 7.85 25.94
CA GLU A 486 -8.72 9.05 25.22
C GLU A 486 -7.23 8.99 24.89
N LYS A 487 -6.38 8.58 25.85
CA LYS A 487 -4.95 8.39 25.61
C LYS A 487 -4.67 7.35 24.52
N ILE A 488 -5.35 6.21 24.55
CA ILE A 488 -5.22 5.16 23.52
C ILE A 488 -5.64 5.71 22.15
N ARG A 489 -6.73 6.48 22.10
CA ARG A 489 -7.23 7.11 20.87
C ARG A 489 -6.19 8.08 20.30
N GLU A 490 -5.58 8.92 21.14
CA GLU A 490 -4.52 9.85 20.74
C GLU A 490 -3.29 9.11 20.19
N ASP A 491 -2.83 8.06 20.88
CA ASP A 491 -1.68 7.25 20.43
C ASP A 491 -1.98 6.54 19.10
N LEU A 492 -3.16 5.90 18.97
CA LEU A 492 -3.59 5.27 17.72
C LEU A 492 -3.67 6.29 16.57
N GLN A 493 -4.20 7.48 16.83
CA GLN A 493 -4.27 8.55 15.85
C GLN A 493 -2.87 8.98 15.39
N PHE A 494 -1.91 9.13 16.31
CA PHE A 494 -0.52 9.44 15.99
C PHE A 494 0.10 8.37 15.06
N TYR A 495 0.05 7.09 15.44
CA TYR A 495 0.65 6.01 14.63
C TYR A 495 -0.02 5.88 13.25
N ARG A 496 -1.34 6.08 13.17
CA ARG A 496 -2.07 6.12 11.89
C ARG A 496 -1.62 7.30 11.03
N CYS A 497 -1.41 8.48 11.62
CA CYS A 497 -0.86 9.65 10.92
C CYS A 497 0.55 9.36 10.36
N VAL A 498 1.42 8.74 11.15
CA VAL A 498 2.78 8.36 10.72
C VAL A 498 2.71 7.39 9.53
N GLU A 499 1.88 6.34 9.62
CA GLU A 499 1.75 5.36 8.54
C GLU A 499 1.18 5.96 7.26
N VAL A 500 0.21 6.86 7.40
CA VAL A 500 -0.36 7.61 6.28
C VAL A 500 0.68 8.50 5.61
N SER A 501 1.46 9.24 6.39
CA SER A 501 2.56 10.06 5.88
C SER A 501 3.63 9.22 5.20
N ARG A 502 3.99 8.07 5.78
CA ARG A 502 4.94 7.12 5.16
C ARG A 502 4.43 6.59 3.83
N ARG A 503 3.14 6.27 3.75
CA ARG A 503 2.50 5.73 2.55
C ARG A 503 2.22 6.78 1.47
N ALA A 504 2.19 8.06 1.81
CA ALA A 504 2.21 9.13 0.80
C ALA A 504 3.65 9.24 0.24
N LEU A 505 3.84 8.98 -1.06
CA LEU A 505 5.15 9.13 -1.72
C LEU A 505 5.24 10.44 -2.51
N PRO A 506 6.42 11.05 -2.59
CA PRO A 506 7.22 11.51 -1.46
C PRO A 506 6.52 12.72 -0.79
N PRO A 507 6.95 13.15 0.42
CA PRO A 507 6.67 14.51 0.84
C PRO A 507 7.07 15.45 -0.29
N TRP A 508 6.28 16.49 -0.54
CA TRP A 508 6.88 17.66 -1.17
C TRP A 508 7.68 18.35 -0.06
N PRO A 509 8.96 18.66 -0.25
CA PRO A 509 9.67 18.70 -1.54
C PRO A 509 10.13 17.32 -2.04
N ALA A 510 10.17 17.18 -3.38
CA ALA A 510 10.67 16.01 -4.09
C ALA A 510 11.94 15.43 -3.44
N ASP A 511 11.94 14.12 -3.19
CA ASP A 511 13.11 13.43 -2.62
C ASP A 511 14.24 13.30 -3.66
N GLU A 512 15.45 13.01 -3.18
CA GLU A 512 16.62 12.96 -4.05
C GLU A 512 16.54 11.85 -5.10
N ALA A 513 15.82 10.77 -4.82
CA ALA A 513 15.55 9.70 -5.78
C ALA A 513 14.73 10.21 -6.97
N LEU A 514 13.68 11.00 -6.71
CA LEU A 514 12.88 11.64 -7.74
C LEU A 514 13.69 12.68 -8.52
N LEU A 515 14.49 13.50 -7.84
CA LEU A 515 15.35 14.48 -8.50
C LEU A 515 16.38 13.80 -9.41
N GLN A 516 16.97 12.69 -8.95
CA GLN A 516 17.90 11.90 -9.76
C GLN A 516 17.21 11.29 -10.97
N HIS A 517 15.97 10.78 -10.84
CA HIS A 517 15.20 10.30 -11.99
C HIS A 517 15.04 11.36 -13.09
N ILE A 518 14.73 12.60 -12.71
CA ILE A 518 14.59 13.71 -13.67
C ILE A 518 15.95 14.02 -14.31
N ARG A 519 17.04 14.05 -13.54
CA ARG A 519 18.39 14.29 -14.07
C ARG A 519 18.84 13.20 -15.04
N ASP A 520 18.59 11.93 -14.71
CA ASP A 520 18.96 10.79 -15.55
C ASP A 520 18.18 10.78 -16.87
N ARG A 521 16.88 11.12 -16.80
CA ARG A 521 16.02 11.19 -17.99
C ARG A 521 16.28 12.42 -18.84
N PHE A 522 16.62 13.54 -18.21
CA PHE A 522 16.87 14.83 -18.87
C PHE A 522 18.27 15.36 -18.51
N PRO A 523 19.35 14.76 -19.04
CA PRO A 523 20.74 15.07 -18.65
C PRO A 523 21.16 16.52 -18.97
N GLY A 524 20.39 17.24 -19.79
CA GLY A 524 20.59 18.67 -20.08
C GLY A 524 19.96 19.64 -19.08
N ILE A 525 19.28 19.16 -18.04
CA ILE A 525 18.56 19.99 -17.05
C ILE A 525 19.22 19.87 -15.68
N SER A 526 19.60 21.01 -15.10
CA SER A 526 19.96 21.10 -13.68
C SER A 526 18.69 21.27 -12.83
N VAL A 527 18.53 20.45 -11.79
CA VAL A 527 17.33 20.46 -10.94
C VAL A 527 17.69 20.75 -9.48
N SER A 528 17.05 21.76 -8.91
CA SER A 528 17.06 22.12 -7.48
C SER A 528 15.62 22.17 -6.96
N ALA A 529 15.41 21.81 -5.69
CA ALA A 529 14.09 21.77 -5.06
C ALA A 529 14.14 22.42 -3.66
N TYR A 530 13.09 23.18 -3.34
CA TYR A 530 12.96 23.90 -2.09
C TYR A 530 11.56 23.72 -1.53
N GLU A 531 11.46 23.50 -0.21
CA GLU A 531 10.18 23.46 0.48
C GLU A 531 9.65 24.88 0.72
N VAL A 532 8.41 25.11 0.30
CA VAL A 532 7.75 26.41 0.48
C VAL A 532 6.31 26.21 0.96
N PRO A 533 5.84 26.98 1.95
CA PRO A 533 4.44 26.97 2.37
C PRO A 533 3.51 27.34 1.21
N TRP A 534 2.41 26.60 1.04
CA TRP A 534 1.42 26.89 -0.02
C TRP A 534 0.74 28.27 0.12
N ARG A 535 0.78 28.89 1.31
CA ARG A 535 0.18 30.21 1.52
C ARG A 535 1.05 31.34 0.98
N ASP A 536 2.31 31.06 0.74
CA ASP A 536 3.24 32.07 0.28
C ASP A 536 2.99 32.30 -1.21
N THR A 537 3.13 33.57 -1.60
CA THR A 537 2.99 34.01 -2.99
C THR A 537 4.33 34.46 -3.57
N GLU A 538 5.32 34.70 -2.71
CA GLU A 538 6.66 35.16 -3.08
C GLU A 538 7.72 34.14 -2.64
N PRO A 539 8.85 34.01 -3.37
CA PRO A 539 9.91 33.08 -3.02
C PRO A 539 10.53 33.44 -1.66
N PRO A 540 10.70 32.48 -0.74
CA PRO A 540 11.35 32.74 0.54
C PRO A 540 12.84 33.04 0.37
N SER A 541 13.40 33.77 1.34
CA SER A 541 14.78 34.27 1.30
C SER A 541 15.87 33.19 1.37
N ASN A 542 15.49 31.94 1.64
CA ASN A 542 16.40 30.79 1.68
C ASN A 542 16.73 30.23 0.27
N ILE A 543 16.03 30.68 -0.78
CA ILE A 543 16.35 30.33 -2.16
C ILE A 543 17.47 31.26 -2.65
N PRO A 544 18.65 30.75 -3.05
CA PRO A 544 19.74 31.58 -3.55
C PRO A 544 19.32 32.40 -4.77
N ALA A 545 19.68 33.68 -4.80
CA ALA A 545 19.33 34.57 -5.92
C ALA A 545 19.87 34.07 -7.26
N GLU A 546 21.07 33.50 -7.27
CA GLU A 546 21.71 32.94 -8.48
C GLU A 546 20.92 31.74 -9.08
N GLU A 547 20.23 30.97 -8.24
CA GLU A 547 19.39 29.84 -8.69
C GLU A 547 18.13 30.36 -9.39
N LEU A 548 17.46 31.35 -8.81
CA LEU A 548 16.31 32.02 -9.44
C LEU A 548 16.72 32.72 -10.73
N GLU A 549 17.91 33.34 -10.76
CA GLU A 549 18.41 34.04 -11.94
C GLU A 549 18.65 33.08 -13.11
N ARG A 550 19.20 31.89 -12.83
CA ARG A 550 19.47 30.83 -13.82
C ARG A 550 18.23 30.03 -14.21
N ALA A 551 17.15 30.09 -13.45
CA ALA A 551 15.97 29.27 -13.67
C ALA A 551 15.31 29.60 -15.02
N THR A 552 15.24 28.59 -15.89
CA THR A 552 14.52 28.65 -17.19
C THR A 552 13.13 28.01 -17.09
N VAL A 553 12.96 27.06 -16.17
CA VAL A 553 11.73 26.33 -15.86
C VAL A 553 11.44 26.44 -14.36
N LEU A 554 10.21 26.78 -13.99
CA LEU A 554 9.74 26.82 -12.61
C LEU A 554 8.57 25.86 -12.42
N VAL A 555 8.68 24.95 -11.45
CA VAL A 555 7.56 24.10 -11.01
C VAL A 555 7.06 24.62 -9.67
N THR A 556 5.81 25.07 -9.59
CA THR A 556 5.32 25.76 -8.40
C THR A 556 3.84 25.56 -8.12
N GLY A 557 3.41 25.89 -6.91
CA GLY A 557 2.02 26.02 -6.50
C GLY A 557 1.47 27.42 -6.76
N SER A 558 1.67 28.28 -5.77
CA SER A 558 1.28 29.69 -5.71
C SER A 558 2.46 30.66 -5.70
N VAL A 559 3.66 30.17 -5.36
CA VAL A 559 4.86 30.99 -5.21
C VAL A 559 5.43 31.36 -6.57
N LEU A 560 5.51 32.65 -6.87
CA LEU A 560 6.05 33.17 -8.14
C LEU A 560 7.09 34.27 -7.87
N PRO A 561 8.28 34.23 -8.50
CA PRO A 561 9.26 35.31 -8.39
C PRO A 561 8.81 36.55 -9.16
N SER A 562 9.44 37.70 -8.87
CA SER A 562 9.39 38.85 -9.76
C SER A 562 10.17 38.59 -11.06
N ARG A 563 9.91 39.38 -12.10
CA ARG A 563 10.63 39.27 -13.38
C ARG A 563 12.13 39.55 -13.21
N GLU A 564 12.47 40.45 -12.29
CA GLU A 564 13.85 40.83 -11.96
C GLU A 564 14.60 39.71 -11.26
N GLN A 565 13.92 38.92 -10.42
CA GLN A 565 14.52 37.77 -9.73
C GLN A 565 14.76 36.57 -10.66
N ALA A 566 13.94 36.40 -11.70
CA ALA A 566 14.03 35.28 -12.64
C ALA A 566 13.99 35.75 -14.10
N PRO A 567 15.02 36.49 -14.59
CA PRO A 567 15.04 37.08 -15.92
C PRO A 567 15.05 36.04 -17.04
N ASN A 568 15.59 34.84 -16.79
CA ASN A 568 15.70 33.76 -17.78
C ASN A 568 14.49 32.81 -17.79
N LEU A 569 13.51 33.03 -16.92
CA LEU A 569 12.33 32.17 -16.82
C LEU A 569 11.50 32.27 -18.10
N GLY A 570 11.27 31.12 -18.74
CA GLY A 570 10.46 31.01 -19.96
C GLY A 570 9.24 30.09 -19.81
N TYR A 571 9.24 29.22 -18.81
CA TYR A 571 8.19 28.22 -18.59
C TYR A 571 7.86 28.02 -17.11
N VAL A 572 6.57 28.03 -16.78
CA VAL A 572 6.02 27.74 -15.44
C VAL A 572 5.06 26.55 -15.53
N GLN A 573 5.39 25.47 -14.84
CA GLN A 573 4.48 24.35 -14.58
C GLN A 573 3.82 24.54 -13.23
N LEU A 574 2.52 24.84 -13.24
CA LEU A 574 1.73 24.82 -12.01
C LEU A 574 1.48 23.37 -11.59
N SER A 575 1.72 23.09 -10.32
CA SER A 575 1.40 21.84 -9.65
C SER A 575 -0.10 21.69 -9.39
N SER A 576 -0.91 22.70 -9.71
CA SER A 576 -2.36 22.73 -9.53
C SER A 576 -3.12 22.61 -10.86
N ALA A 577 -4.33 22.04 -10.81
CA ALA A 577 -5.18 21.87 -11.99
C ALA A 577 -5.82 23.19 -12.47
N GLY A 578 -5.92 24.20 -11.62
CA GLY A 578 -6.47 25.52 -11.97
C GLY A 578 -5.42 26.62 -11.89
N ALA A 579 -5.62 27.71 -12.63
CA ALA A 579 -4.67 28.83 -12.72
C ALA A 579 -5.17 30.12 -12.06
N ASN A 580 -6.37 30.12 -11.46
CA ASN A 580 -7.06 31.35 -11.02
C ASN A 580 -6.23 32.25 -10.08
N HIS A 581 -5.40 31.66 -9.22
CA HIS A 581 -4.55 32.41 -8.29
C HIS A 581 -3.39 33.14 -8.95
N VAL A 582 -3.00 32.79 -10.18
CA VAL A 582 -1.87 33.42 -10.87
C VAL A 582 -2.29 34.35 -12.01
N LEU A 583 -3.58 34.42 -12.36
CA LEU A 583 -4.05 35.17 -13.53
C LEU A 583 -3.78 36.68 -13.46
N ASN A 584 -3.69 37.24 -12.25
CA ASN A 584 -3.40 38.66 -12.03
C ASN A 584 -1.92 38.93 -11.71
N HIS A 585 -1.06 37.91 -11.72
CA HIS A 585 0.34 38.07 -11.38
C HIS A 585 1.11 38.74 -12.55
N PRO A 586 2.04 39.68 -12.30
CA PRO A 586 2.80 40.35 -13.37
C PRO A 586 3.52 39.40 -14.33
N LEU A 587 4.08 38.27 -13.83
CA LEU A 587 4.64 37.23 -14.70
C LEU A 587 3.62 36.66 -15.70
N PHE A 588 2.34 36.63 -15.37
CA PHE A 588 1.30 36.15 -16.26
C PHE A 588 0.72 37.28 -17.14
N THR A 589 0.57 38.50 -16.62
CA THR A 589 -0.07 39.59 -17.37
C THR A 589 0.90 40.33 -18.30
N ASP A 590 2.15 40.50 -17.86
CA ASP A 590 3.08 41.47 -18.44
C ASP A 590 4.20 40.81 -19.23
N THR A 591 4.24 39.47 -19.29
CA THR A 591 5.27 38.70 -19.99
C THR A 591 4.68 37.70 -20.98
N ASP A 592 5.54 37.09 -21.81
CA ASP A 592 5.22 36.00 -22.73
C ASP A 592 5.52 34.60 -22.17
N ILE A 593 5.92 34.50 -20.89
CA ILE A 593 6.21 33.24 -20.19
C ILE A 593 5.04 32.28 -20.30
N ILE A 594 5.35 31.03 -20.65
CA ILE A 594 4.33 29.99 -20.83
C ILE A 594 3.93 29.43 -19.46
N PHE A 595 2.64 29.43 -19.16
CA PHE A 595 2.08 28.77 -17.98
C PHE A 595 1.31 27.51 -18.40
N CYS A 596 1.61 26.38 -17.76
CA CYS A 596 0.84 25.15 -17.90
C CYS A 596 0.28 24.70 -16.56
N THR A 597 -0.89 24.08 -16.56
CA THR A 597 -1.51 23.50 -15.35
C THR A 597 -1.28 21.99 -15.25
N ALA A 598 -1.55 21.44 -14.09
CA ALA A 598 -1.67 20.01 -13.88
C ALA A 598 -3.11 19.51 -14.19
N ASN A 599 -3.76 20.03 -15.22
CA ASN A 599 -5.11 19.56 -15.58
C ASN A 599 -5.10 18.05 -15.89
N GLY A 600 -6.10 17.33 -15.37
CA GLY A 600 -6.20 15.87 -15.43
C GLY A 600 -5.80 15.14 -14.14
N VAL A 601 -5.13 15.80 -13.19
CA VAL A 601 -4.66 15.16 -11.93
C VAL A 601 -5.78 14.76 -10.95
N HIS A 602 -7.01 15.25 -11.12
CA HIS A 602 -8.12 14.96 -10.19
C HIS A 602 -9.20 14.04 -10.78
N GLY A 603 -9.08 13.67 -12.05
CA GLY A 603 -10.16 13.03 -12.83
C GLY A 603 -10.80 11.81 -12.14
N PRO A 604 -10.02 10.81 -11.72
CA PRO A 604 -10.54 9.64 -11.03
C PRO A 604 -11.25 9.98 -9.71
N GLN A 605 -10.62 10.78 -8.84
CA GLN A 605 -11.10 11.00 -7.47
C GLN A 605 -12.35 11.87 -7.42
N ILE A 606 -12.40 12.91 -8.24
CA ILE A 606 -13.62 13.72 -8.38
C ILE A 606 -14.77 12.85 -8.91
N SER A 607 -14.49 11.95 -9.86
CA SER A 607 -15.51 11.04 -10.39
C SER A 607 -16.02 10.07 -9.32
N GLU A 608 -15.11 9.52 -8.50
CA GLU A 608 -15.47 8.67 -7.35
C GLU A 608 -16.36 9.43 -6.37
N TRP A 609 -16.01 10.66 -6.00
CA TRP A 609 -16.79 11.49 -5.09
C TRP A 609 -18.20 11.80 -5.64
N VAL A 610 -18.30 12.19 -6.92
CA VAL A 610 -19.58 12.50 -7.57
C VAL A 610 -20.50 11.26 -7.60
N ILE A 611 -19.98 10.09 -7.97
CA ILE A 611 -20.77 8.86 -8.01
C ILE A 611 -21.19 8.44 -6.59
N THR A 612 -20.27 8.54 -5.63
CA THR A 612 -20.52 8.12 -4.24
C THR A 612 -21.62 8.97 -3.58
N THR A 613 -21.54 10.30 -3.72
CA THR A 613 -22.56 11.20 -3.16
C THR A 613 -23.92 11.04 -3.84
N PHE A 614 -23.94 10.80 -5.15
CA PHE A 614 -25.17 10.47 -5.86
C PHE A 614 -25.78 9.15 -5.37
N LEU A 615 -24.99 8.08 -5.27
CA LEU A 615 -25.47 6.78 -4.79
C LEU A 615 -25.98 6.89 -3.35
N ALA A 616 -25.23 7.55 -2.46
CA ALA A 616 -25.66 7.78 -1.09
C ALA A 616 -27.03 8.45 -1.06
N PHE A 617 -27.20 9.56 -1.80
CA PHE A 617 -28.48 10.25 -1.91
C PHE A 617 -29.61 9.35 -2.40
N GLN A 618 -29.40 8.55 -3.47
CA GLN A 618 -30.44 7.65 -4.00
C GLN A 618 -30.83 6.55 -3.01
N HIS A 619 -29.87 6.06 -2.22
CA HIS A 619 -30.10 4.99 -1.25
C HIS A 619 -30.63 5.50 0.10
N HIS A 620 -30.55 6.80 0.39
CA HIS A 620 -31.09 7.41 1.63
C HIS A 620 -32.61 7.30 1.80
N SER A 621 -33.38 7.08 0.71
CA SER A 621 -34.84 6.87 0.79
C SER A 621 -35.26 5.57 1.51
N LYS A 622 -34.30 4.70 1.86
CA LYS A 622 -34.54 3.36 2.42
C LYS A 622 -33.69 3.01 3.65
N LEU A 623 -32.94 3.97 4.21
CA LEU A 623 -32.13 3.72 5.41
C LEU A 623 -32.95 3.98 6.68
N PRO A 624 -32.91 3.08 7.69
CA PRO A 624 -33.66 3.24 8.94
C PRO A 624 -33.18 4.45 9.77
N PRO A 625 -33.97 4.92 10.76
CA PRO A 625 -33.69 6.15 11.50
C PRO A 625 -32.38 6.05 12.30
N GLN A 626 -31.51 7.04 12.09
CA GLN A 626 -30.38 7.61 12.86
C GLN A 626 -29.55 6.84 13.90
N ASN A 627 -29.85 5.61 14.32
CA ASN A 627 -29.14 4.96 15.45
C ASN A 627 -28.44 3.63 15.15
N GLU A 628 -28.24 3.23 13.88
CA GLU A 628 -27.79 1.85 13.62
C GLU A 628 -26.87 1.64 12.39
N PHE A 629 -26.12 2.64 11.92
CA PHE A 629 -25.17 2.42 10.81
C PHE A 629 -23.72 2.86 11.08
N ASP A 630 -22.90 1.82 11.12
CA ASP A 630 -21.44 1.71 11.18
C ASP A 630 -20.74 2.29 9.93
N VAL A 631 -19.47 2.67 10.12
CA VAL A 631 -18.75 3.81 9.54
C VAL A 631 -18.55 3.75 8.01
N THR A 632 -19.10 4.74 7.31
CA THR A 632 -18.65 5.20 5.98
C THR A 632 -18.49 6.72 6.01
N THR A 633 -17.65 7.31 5.14
CA THR A 633 -17.25 8.74 5.19
C THR A 633 -18.42 9.73 5.11
N ILE A 634 -19.54 9.34 4.49
CA ILE A 634 -20.73 10.19 4.32
C ILE A 634 -21.51 10.40 5.63
N PRO A 635 -21.84 9.35 6.42
CA PRO A 635 -22.42 9.51 7.76
C PRO A 635 -21.69 10.52 8.66
N LYS A 636 -20.36 10.54 8.66
CA LYS A 636 -19.58 11.55 9.39
C LYS A 636 -19.79 12.94 8.83
N TYR A 637 -19.69 13.12 7.51
CA TYR A 637 -19.95 14.42 6.90
C TYR A 637 -21.34 14.94 7.24
N LEU A 638 -22.34 14.05 7.29
CA LEU A 638 -23.69 14.37 7.75
C LEU A 638 -23.74 14.70 9.25
N GLN A 639 -22.96 14.04 10.10
CA GLN A 639 -22.86 14.34 11.53
C GLN A 639 -22.27 15.74 11.77
N PHE A 640 -21.15 16.10 11.14
CA PHE A 640 -20.55 17.44 11.28
C PHE A 640 -21.41 18.53 10.63
N GLN A 641 -22.11 18.20 9.55
CA GLN A 641 -23.16 19.04 9.01
C GLN A 641 -24.27 19.30 10.04
N ASN A 642 -24.73 18.28 10.78
CA ASN A 642 -25.72 18.44 11.86
C ASN A 642 -25.18 19.28 13.02
N GLU A 643 -23.90 19.17 13.34
CA GLU A 643 -23.24 19.96 14.39
C GLU A 643 -22.97 21.41 13.96
N GLY A 644 -23.14 21.73 12.66
CA GLY A 644 -22.93 23.06 12.09
C GLY A 644 -21.49 23.56 12.22
N LYS A 645 -20.52 22.65 12.36
CA LYS A 645 -19.11 22.92 12.61
C LYS A 645 -18.23 22.13 11.65
N TRP A 646 -17.27 22.81 11.03
CA TRP A 646 -16.30 22.15 10.16
C TRP A 646 -14.89 22.59 10.42
N ASP A 647 -14.11 21.67 10.99
CA ASP A 647 -12.66 21.78 10.95
C ASP A 647 -12.16 21.06 9.71
N ARG A 648 -11.65 21.79 8.70
CA ARG A 648 -11.06 21.14 7.50
C ARG A 648 -9.87 20.29 7.86
N ALA A 649 -9.21 20.60 8.97
CA ALA A 649 -8.22 19.74 9.53
C ALA A 649 -8.89 18.35 9.75
N ALA A 650 -9.98 18.23 10.50
CA ALA A 650 -10.62 16.98 10.93
C ALA A 650 -10.86 15.83 9.89
N PHE A 651 -10.70 16.04 8.56
CA PHE A 651 -11.10 15.11 7.49
C PHE A 651 -9.99 14.78 6.48
N PRO A 652 -9.28 13.66 6.64
CA PRO A 652 -8.43 13.13 5.59
C PRO A 652 -9.26 12.27 4.63
N VAL A 653 -9.24 12.61 3.34
CA VAL A 653 -9.95 11.82 2.31
C VAL A 653 -9.12 10.63 1.85
N GLN A 654 -9.78 9.48 1.73
CA GLN A 654 -9.25 8.27 1.11
C GLN A 654 -9.62 8.24 -0.36
N ASP A 655 -8.64 7.99 -1.23
CA ASP A 655 -8.91 7.53 -2.59
C ASP A 655 -9.04 6.00 -2.64
N SER A 656 -9.45 5.47 -3.80
CA SER A 656 -9.56 4.02 -4.05
C SER A 656 -8.29 3.19 -3.83
N VAL A 657 -7.16 3.80 -3.45
CA VAL A 657 -5.89 3.13 -3.09
C VAL A 657 -5.50 3.29 -1.61
N GLY A 658 -6.39 3.82 -0.76
CA GLY A 658 -6.38 3.61 0.69
C GLY A 658 -5.35 4.39 1.51
N ARG A 659 -4.93 5.59 1.07
CA ARG A 659 -3.96 6.44 1.78
C ARG A 659 -4.53 7.89 1.91
N ARG A 660 -4.01 8.75 2.79
CA ARG A 660 -4.62 10.08 3.08
C ARG A 660 -3.72 11.28 2.70
N ILE A 661 -4.34 12.43 2.40
CA ILE A 661 -3.69 13.74 2.19
C ILE A 661 -4.53 14.84 2.90
N PRO A 662 -3.91 15.89 3.48
CA PRO A 662 -4.63 17.03 4.08
C PRO A 662 -5.23 18.00 3.04
N PRO A 663 -6.32 18.70 3.37
CA PRO A 663 -7.02 19.60 2.44
C PRO A 663 -6.31 20.92 2.14
N ARG A 664 -6.52 21.45 0.93
CA ARG A 664 -5.98 22.73 0.42
C ARG A 664 -7.07 23.84 0.41
N HIS A 665 -6.64 25.09 0.53
CA HIS A 665 -7.51 26.30 0.49
C HIS A 665 -7.50 27.00 -0.88
N GLN A 666 -8.53 27.84 -1.09
CA GLN A 666 -9.11 28.24 -2.37
C GLN A 666 -8.54 29.50 -3.05
N SER A 667 -8.86 29.58 -4.35
CA SER A 667 -8.82 30.77 -5.23
C SER A 667 -10.22 31.00 -5.83
N PRO A 668 -10.64 32.26 -6.10
CA PRO A 668 -11.99 32.61 -6.55
C PRO A 668 -12.38 32.08 -7.95
N SER A 669 -13.68 32.06 -8.26
CA SER A 669 -14.25 31.68 -9.57
C SER A 669 -14.12 32.79 -10.63
N HIS A 670 -14.21 32.44 -11.92
CA HIS A 670 -14.18 33.40 -13.02
C HIS A 670 -15.52 34.17 -13.17
N PRO A 671 -15.53 35.47 -13.49
CA PRO A 671 -16.76 36.29 -13.54
C PRO A 671 -17.88 35.78 -14.46
N LYS A 672 -17.52 35.07 -15.54
CA LYS A 672 -18.47 34.50 -16.52
C LYS A 672 -19.25 33.28 -16.00
N THR A 673 -18.77 32.61 -14.96
CA THR A 673 -19.41 31.40 -14.42
C THR A 673 -20.03 31.63 -13.04
N THR A 674 -19.89 32.83 -12.48
CA THR A 674 -20.52 33.23 -11.23
C THR A 674 -22.03 33.26 -11.37
N HIS A 675 -22.72 32.59 -10.45
CA HIS A 675 -24.18 32.43 -10.38
C HIS A 675 -24.79 31.89 -11.67
N LEU A 676 -24.06 31.01 -12.36
CA LEU A 676 -24.55 30.33 -13.57
C LEU A 676 -25.81 29.50 -13.30
N ILE A 677 -25.93 28.96 -12.07
CA ILE A 677 -27.12 28.22 -11.63
C ILE A 677 -27.79 29.02 -10.52
N GLY A 678 -28.97 29.57 -10.82
CA GLY A 678 -29.85 30.24 -9.86
C GLY A 678 -31.29 29.77 -9.98
N ALA A 679 -32.24 30.58 -9.49
CA ALA A 679 -33.66 30.22 -9.40
C ALA A 679 -34.27 29.76 -10.74
N ALA A 680 -33.89 30.39 -11.86
CA ALA A 680 -34.40 30.04 -13.18
C ALA A 680 -33.94 28.65 -13.62
N GLU A 681 -32.66 28.32 -13.42
CA GLU A 681 -32.07 27.02 -13.74
C GLU A 681 -32.64 25.94 -12.83
N PHE A 682 -32.82 26.21 -11.53
CA PHE A 682 -33.47 25.27 -10.61
C PHE A 682 -34.91 24.96 -11.01
N ALA A 683 -35.67 25.94 -11.51
CA ALA A 683 -37.01 25.71 -12.03
C ALA A 683 -37.01 24.79 -13.27
N VAL A 684 -35.98 24.87 -14.11
CA VAL A 684 -35.80 23.95 -15.25
C VAL A 684 -35.42 22.55 -14.76
N LEU A 685 -34.44 22.45 -13.86
CA LEU A 685 -33.96 21.19 -13.28
C LEU A 685 -35.05 20.48 -12.47
N GLY A 686 -35.96 21.23 -11.86
CA GLY A 686 -37.05 20.69 -11.05
C GLY A 686 -38.10 19.91 -11.83
N LYS A 687 -38.20 20.12 -13.15
CA LYS A 687 -39.10 19.34 -14.03
C LYS A 687 -38.84 17.83 -13.97
N ASN A 688 -37.59 17.44 -13.69
CA ASN A 688 -37.18 16.04 -13.60
C ASN A 688 -36.76 15.63 -12.18
N LYS A 689 -37.04 16.46 -11.16
CA LYS A 689 -36.56 16.24 -9.78
C LYS A 689 -35.06 15.92 -9.76
N THR A 690 -34.28 16.78 -10.42
CA THR A 690 -32.85 16.53 -10.66
C THR A 690 -32.03 16.58 -9.36
N PHE A 691 -31.00 15.73 -9.25
CA PHE A 691 -29.97 15.83 -8.21
C PHE A 691 -28.81 16.69 -8.73
N VAL A 692 -28.34 17.65 -7.93
CA VAL A 692 -27.31 18.62 -8.34
C VAL A 692 -25.99 18.36 -7.61
N SER A 693 -24.88 18.26 -8.33
CA SER A 693 -23.55 18.10 -7.73
C SER A 693 -22.64 19.27 -8.11
N ASN A 694 -22.01 19.92 -7.13
CA ASN A 694 -21.01 20.97 -7.35
C ASN A 694 -19.65 20.57 -6.77
N ILE A 695 -18.71 20.36 -7.68
CA ILE A 695 -17.29 20.03 -7.46
C ILE A 695 -16.36 21.07 -8.10
N GLY A 696 -16.94 22.16 -8.62
CA GLY A 696 -16.21 23.20 -9.35
C GLY A 696 -15.74 24.30 -8.40
N ARG A 697 -16.55 25.35 -8.27
CA ARG A 697 -16.33 26.45 -7.31
C ARG A 697 -17.68 26.82 -6.69
N GLY A 698 -17.64 27.28 -5.43
CA GLY A 698 -18.84 27.68 -4.69
C GLY A 698 -19.72 28.66 -5.46
N PRO A 699 -19.18 29.82 -5.91
CA PRO A 699 -19.99 30.86 -6.55
C PRO A 699 -20.60 30.49 -7.91
N ILE A 700 -20.40 29.28 -8.42
CA ILE A 700 -21.11 28.82 -9.64
C ILE A 700 -22.62 28.69 -9.37
N ILE A 701 -22.98 28.29 -8.15
CA ILE A 701 -24.36 28.18 -7.70
C ILE A 701 -24.67 29.36 -6.79
N LYS A 702 -25.81 30.03 -7.01
CA LYS A 702 -26.31 31.03 -6.07
C LYS A 702 -26.90 30.34 -4.84
N THR A 703 -26.16 30.35 -3.72
CA THR A 703 -26.46 29.58 -2.50
C THR A 703 -27.89 29.76 -1.99
N ASP A 704 -28.40 30.99 -1.95
CA ASP A 704 -29.77 31.28 -1.49
C ASP A 704 -30.85 30.62 -2.36
N ASP A 705 -30.63 30.59 -3.68
CA ASP A 705 -31.57 30.00 -4.63
C ASP A 705 -31.54 28.46 -4.51
N LEU A 706 -30.37 27.88 -4.21
CA LEU A 706 -30.24 26.45 -3.95
C LEU A 706 -30.99 26.03 -2.68
N ILE A 707 -30.83 26.79 -1.59
CA ILE A 707 -31.55 26.55 -0.34
C ILE A 707 -33.06 26.57 -0.59
N GLN A 708 -33.56 27.60 -1.27
CA GLN A 708 -34.98 27.69 -1.62
C GLN A 708 -35.44 26.54 -2.52
N ALA A 709 -34.63 26.12 -3.48
CA ALA A 709 -34.96 25.02 -4.37
C ALA A 709 -35.04 23.67 -3.63
N LEU A 710 -34.20 23.46 -2.62
CA LEU A 710 -34.23 22.27 -1.77
C LEU A 710 -35.40 22.31 -0.79
N GLU A 711 -35.56 23.40 -0.05
CA GLU A 711 -36.64 23.57 0.95
C GLU A 711 -38.04 23.44 0.33
N ASN A 712 -38.22 23.95 -0.89
CA ASN A 712 -39.49 23.86 -1.62
C ASN A 712 -39.63 22.58 -2.46
N ASP A 713 -38.74 21.59 -2.30
CA ASP A 713 -38.73 20.33 -3.06
C ASP A 713 -38.73 20.53 -4.59
N VAL A 714 -38.15 21.63 -5.10
CA VAL A 714 -38.05 21.92 -6.54
C VAL A 714 -37.12 20.89 -7.17
N ILE A 715 -35.94 20.68 -6.58
CA ILE A 715 -34.97 19.64 -6.97
C ILE A 715 -35.00 18.49 -5.96
N SER A 716 -34.47 17.31 -6.31
CA SER A 716 -34.52 16.14 -5.40
C SER A 716 -33.49 16.24 -4.28
N GLY A 717 -32.31 16.76 -4.58
CA GLY A 717 -31.24 16.92 -3.60
C GLY A 717 -29.99 17.54 -4.22
N ALA A 718 -28.98 17.78 -3.39
CA ALA A 718 -27.70 18.29 -3.84
C ALA A 718 -26.50 17.70 -3.09
N ALA A 719 -25.33 17.70 -3.72
CA ALA A 719 -24.04 17.47 -3.07
C ALA A 719 -23.06 18.59 -3.42
N LEU A 720 -22.47 19.22 -2.41
CA LEU A 720 -21.55 20.34 -2.55
C LEU A 720 -20.20 19.98 -1.92
N ASP A 721 -19.17 19.85 -2.74
CA ASP A 721 -17.79 19.83 -2.23
C ASP A 721 -17.22 21.24 -2.07
N VAL A 722 -17.85 22.24 -2.69
CA VAL A 722 -17.43 23.64 -2.66
C VAL A 722 -18.61 24.53 -2.29
N THR A 723 -18.36 25.56 -1.50
CA THR A 723 -19.42 26.42 -0.91
C THR A 723 -19.12 27.90 -1.15
N ASP A 724 -20.14 28.75 -1.03
CA ASP A 724 -19.99 30.20 -1.09
C ASP A 724 -20.80 30.83 0.06
N PRO A 725 -20.14 31.46 1.06
CA PRO A 725 -18.69 31.60 1.22
C PRO A 725 -17.98 30.31 1.64
N GLU A 726 -16.65 30.24 1.47
CA GLU A 726 -15.82 29.10 1.85
C GLU A 726 -14.59 29.55 2.68
N PRO A 727 -14.29 28.95 3.86
CA PRO A 727 -15.04 27.89 4.55
C PRO A 727 -16.45 28.33 4.89
N LEU A 728 -17.40 27.39 4.80
CA LEU A 728 -18.79 27.67 5.11
C LEU A 728 -18.90 28.03 6.62
N PRO A 729 -19.40 29.22 6.98
CA PRO A 729 -19.40 29.67 8.37
C PRO A 729 -20.28 28.82 9.28
N ASP A 730 -19.91 28.73 10.56
CA ASP A 730 -20.75 28.10 11.59
C ASP A 730 -22.15 28.73 11.61
N GLY A 731 -23.18 27.89 11.69
CA GLY A 731 -24.58 28.33 11.71
C GLY A 731 -25.15 28.82 10.36
N HIS A 732 -24.40 28.71 9.25
CA HIS A 732 -24.92 29.02 7.92
C HIS A 732 -26.15 28.14 7.56
N PRO A 733 -27.23 28.69 6.97
CA PRO A 733 -28.48 27.94 6.70
C PRO A 733 -28.32 26.67 5.84
N LEU A 734 -27.27 26.66 5.00
CA LEU A 734 -26.93 25.51 4.15
C LEU A 734 -26.62 24.24 4.96
N TRP A 735 -26.16 24.36 6.22
CA TRP A 735 -25.93 23.20 7.10
C TRP A 735 -27.20 22.43 7.42
N SER A 736 -28.30 23.14 7.67
CA SER A 736 -29.58 22.57 8.08
C SER A 736 -30.58 22.37 6.92
N THR A 737 -30.19 22.74 5.70
CA THR A 737 -31.04 22.58 4.51
C THR A 737 -31.30 21.11 4.23
N LYS A 738 -32.54 20.74 3.92
CA LYS A 738 -32.88 19.33 3.65
C LYS A 738 -32.23 18.79 2.36
N ASN A 739 -32.04 17.47 2.28
CA ASN A 739 -31.61 16.76 1.07
C ASN A 739 -30.27 17.25 0.47
N ILE A 740 -29.34 17.73 1.32
CA ILE A 740 -28.01 18.20 0.89
C ILE A 740 -26.89 17.42 1.59
N ILE A 741 -25.84 17.10 0.83
CA ILE A 741 -24.58 16.55 1.34
C ILE A 741 -23.50 17.62 1.15
N ILE A 742 -22.77 17.99 2.19
CA ILE A 742 -21.67 18.97 2.09
C ILE A 742 -20.35 18.31 2.49
N THR A 743 -19.30 18.52 1.69
CA THR A 743 -17.92 18.11 2.02
C THR A 743 -16.95 19.29 1.88
N PRO A 744 -15.84 19.32 2.65
CA PRO A 744 -15.05 20.53 2.81
C PRO A 744 -13.94 20.70 1.76
N HIS A 745 -14.31 20.67 0.47
CA HIS A 745 -13.41 20.84 -0.67
C HIS A 745 -12.31 19.78 -0.74
N VAL A 746 -12.76 18.54 -0.78
CA VAL A 746 -11.92 17.36 -0.65
C VAL A 746 -12.04 16.37 -1.81
N SER A 747 -12.95 16.59 -2.76
CA SER A 747 -13.20 15.69 -3.90
C SER A 747 -11.98 15.48 -4.80
N GLY A 748 -11.06 16.44 -4.86
CA GLY A 748 -9.82 16.35 -5.63
C GLY A 748 -8.64 15.70 -4.90
N ILE A 749 -8.76 15.39 -3.61
CA ILE A 749 -7.64 14.93 -2.78
C ILE A 749 -7.28 13.47 -3.13
N SER A 750 -5.99 13.20 -3.35
CA SER A 750 -5.52 11.86 -3.74
C SER A 750 -4.06 11.62 -3.43
N THR A 751 -3.74 10.42 -2.98
CA THR A 751 -2.36 9.98 -2.66
C THR A 751 -1.44 9.83 -3.86
N ARG A 752 -2.04 9.82 -5.05
CA ARG A 752 -1.33 9.80 -6.34
C ARG A 752 -1.32 11.17 -7.02
N TYR A 753 -1.65 12.23 -6.29
CA TYR A 753 -1.63 13.59 -6.83
C TYR A 753 -0.23 13.95 -7.36
N ASN A 754 0.80 13.76 -6.53
CA ASN A 754 2.19 14.08 -6.90
C ASN A 754 2.68 13.24 -8.09
N GLU A 755 2.38 11.93 -8.11
CA GLU A 755 2.67 11.04 -9.24
C GLU A 755 2.08 11.59 -10.56
N ARG A 756 0.82 12.02 -10.53
CA ARG A 756 0.15 12.55 -11.73
C ARG A 756 0.66 13.95 -12.12
N VAL A 757 1.01 14.79 -11.15
CA VAL A 757 1.66 16.08 -11.41
C VAL A 757 3.01 15.87 -12.09
N LEU A 758 3.82 14.94 -11.57
CA LEU A 758 5.11 14.59 -12.13
C LEU A 758 4.98 14.03 -13.55
N ALA A 759 4.03 13.13 -13.80
CA ALA A 759 3.79 12.61 -15.14
C ALA A 759 3.44 13.71 -16.16
N ILE A 760 2.71 14.75 -15.75
CA ILE A 760 2.44 15.92 -16.59
C ILE A 760 3.70 16.77 -16.79
N LEU A 761 4.51 16.96 -15.74
CA LEU A 761 5.79 17.65 -15.83
C LEU A 761 6.71 16.95 -16.83
N GLU A 762 6.92 15.64 -16.70
CA GLU A 762 7.75 14.84 -17.61
C GLU A 762 7.25 14.92 -19.05
N LEU A 763 5.94 14.81 -19.27
CA LEU A 763 5.33 14.99 -20.59
C LEU A 763 5.65 16.36 -21.19
N ASN A 764 5.57 17.42 -20.38
CA ASN A 764 5.86 18.78 -20.85
C ASN A 764 7.36 19.02 -21.03
N LEU A 765 8.23 18.41 -20.23
CA LEU A 765 9.67 18.45 -20.44
C LEU A 765 10.05 17.72 -21.74
N ASP A 766 9.50 16.54 -22.00
CA ASP A 766 9.68 15.80 -23.27
C ASP A 766 9.25 16.68 -24.47
N ARG A 767 8.08 17.32 -24.38
CA ARG A 767 7.60 18.23 -25.42
C ARG A 767 8.50 19.45 -25.59
N LEU A 768 8.97 20.04 -24.49
CA LEU A 768 9.86 21.19 -24.49
C LEU A 768 11.18 20.87 -25.21
N VAL A 769 11.80 19.72 -24.89
CA VAL A 769 13.04 19.25 -25.52
C VAL A 769 12.85 19.01 -27.02
N ASN A 770 11.69 18.51 -27.43
CA ASN A 770 11.37 18.22 -28.83
C ASN A 770 10.82 19.44 -29.61
N GLY A 771 10.65 20.60 -28.97
CA GLY A 771 10.05 21.78 -29.60
C GLY A 771 8.57 21.63 -29.93
N GLU A 772 7.86 20.74 -29.23
CA GLU A 772 6.43 20.48 -29.39
C GLU A 772 5.57 21.41 -28.53
N GLU A 773 4.27 21.49 -28.85
CA GLU A 773 3.33 22.28 -28.07
C GLU A 773 3.09 21.64 -26.69
N LEU A 774 3.30 22.41 -25.61
CA LEU A 774 3.11 21.95 -24.23
C LEU A 774 1.64 21.61 -23.94
N ALA A 775 1.43 20.55 -23.18
CA ALA A 775 0.12 20.16 -22.69
C ALA A 775 -0.36 21.13 -21.59
N ASN A 776 -1.68 21.33 -21.51
CA ASN A 776 -2.34 22.12 -20.46
C ASN A 776 -1.90 23.59 -20.37
N ARG A 777 -1.48 24.18 -21.51
CA ARG A 777 -1.17 25.61 -21.59
C ARG A 777 -2.40 26.46 -21.22
N VAL A 778 -2.22 27.38 -20.28
CA VAL A 778 -3.29 28.30 -19.84
C VAL A 778 -3.56 29.35 -20.91
N SER A 779 -4.83 29.50 -21.31
CA SER A 779 -5.23 30.59 -22.20
C SER A 779 -5.24 31.90 -21.42
N ARG A 780 -4.40 32.88 -21.81
CA ARG A 780 -4.45 34.23 -21.21
C ARG A 780 -5.80 34.93 -21.42
N ARG A 781 -6.51 34.60 -22.50
CA ARG A 781 -7.82 35.17 -22.83
C ARG A 781 -8.93 34.61 -21.95
N ASP A 782 -8.88 33.31 -21.69
CA ASP A 782 -9.98 32.58 -21.07
C ASP A 782 -9.74 32.30 -19.57
N GLY A 783 -8.48 32.35 -19.13
CA GLY A 783 -8.07 32.17 -17.74
C GLY A 783 -7.98 30.71 -17.29
N TYR A 784 -8.03 29.75 -18.21
CA TYR A 784 -7.91 28.31 -17.95
C TYR A 784 -7.37 27.54 -19.15
#